data_AF-A0A9X1A7S0-F1
#
_entry.id   AF-A0A9X1A7S0-F1
#
_cell.length_a   1.000
_cell.length_b   1.000
_cell.length_c   1.000
_cell.angle_alpha   90.00
_cell.angle_beta   90.00
_cell.angle_gamma   90.00
#
_symmetry.space_group_name_H-M   'P 1'
#
loop_
_entity.id
_entity.type
_entity.pdbx_description
1 polymer ?
#
loop_
_entity_poly.entity_id
_entity_poly.type
_entity_poly.pdbx_seq_one_letter_code
_entity_poly.pdbx_strand_id
1 'polypeptide(L)'
;MSTAFAADGVSGRRAALVIGNTAYQHLAQLPNAANDADRIREVLERANFEVTLGKDLDKKGLEETILGFLRTLNDGDVALFYYSGHAVQVGGHNFMLPVDATLATSYDLEVQAYNMSSLLEYMRETSSLQIAILDACRDNPFANNSYYVGQAKVAVEGKKGLASVAPQDGTLIVYSTAPDRVALDGNNGLSPFTGTFADYALKPNVEIRKLLSDIRAEVIKRTDGRQTPWDASSLTSSFFFVTRQNLLIIEDMREVRVPPATKEVALRISPPITSGNAELTINFTKLPDQGTLWLGDEQLSLDSKISADRIEEVMFKPASGDMTQDEVRYTVTTDGGRSASGIVRVVVDAQAIAEAQVKPALNIQQGDEPKPAAPEQAKPILVAMASDIGTGFAAMPEEVVRSTSAAPTGWLRLEKRDPETQVAVDGKIVSEGDLIKAEDITKLRIRPSLKLVSAEDDEQPVAETVAMNTNAGAAKVDTSTDSMEVKPLPLPADKAPAKEPLRTVVLVPAVKTATPAPITINVAVSVNECDTLAAEPLDVQAVADGKLPNDIDVPKALTACKAAVDQHPEVARFKYQYARALYAEGNFNEALTELNAASDAGHVRASYLLGRLYQFGAAVERDPAKAIPLFESGAKRGDPYSQYALGRALVTGLGTKPDIDRGMAMVASAAESGHTYAMNMLGGEYLSGQHVKKDDARALKFITQSADREDVFGMVLLGVLYRDGAGVQKDPTRAAELFQKAHANGHPYAGRLLGRMALRDKTADVQTVAGWYRESAERGDAWAGYFAAELLKDNPTLQRDSGEVARLLALSASHNTKDVSVDAKADLKKVDNSDVGKEVQLALQRAGQDVGEVDGKLGTKTRDAANAVLGTEAPRDPRDLLMALLRKEWIDSRPRLDMLGS
;
A
#
# COMPACT_ATOMS: atom_id res chain seq x y z
N MET A 1 -20.63 -31.51 -4.76
CA MET A 1 -19.48 -30.96 -5.49
C MET A 1 -19.59 -29.45 -5.43
N SER A 2 -18.79 -28.81 -4.58
CA SER A 2 -18.63 -27.36 -4.55
C SER A 2 -17.18 -27.13 -4.15
N THR A 3 -16.35 -26.82 -5.14
CA THR A 3 -14.92 -26.54 -4.99
C THR A 3 -14.76 -25.13 -4.44
N ALA A 4 -14.18 -25.03 -3.26
CA ALA A 4 -13.63 -23.79 -2.72
C ALA A 4 -12.43 -23.38 -3.59
N PHE A 5 -12.38 -22.12 -4.03
CA PHE A 5 -11.17 -21.55 -4.61
C PHE A 5 -10.14 -21.37 -3.50
N ALA A 6 -9.22 -22.33 -3.40
CA ALA A 6 -7.95 -22.11 -2.73
C ALA A 6 -7.12 -21.12 -3.58
N ALA A 7 -6.40 -20.21 -2.93
CA ALA A 7 -5.30 -19.52 -3.59
C ALA A 7 -4.22 -20.57 -3.87
N ASP A 8 -4.28 -21.21 -5.04
CA ASP A 8 -3.33 -22.23 -5.46
C ASP A 8 -1.96 -21.57 -5.68
N GLY A 9 -1.10 -21.67 -4.67
CA GLY A 9 0.34 -21.57 -4.89
C GLY A 9 0.80 -22.76 -5.73
N VAL A 10 1.79 -22.56 -6.60
CA VAL A 10 2.30 -23.64 -7.47
C VAL A 10 2.81 -24.80 -6.62
N SER A 11 2.11 -25.93 -6.71
CA SER A 11 2.38 -27.18 -6.03
C SER A 11 3.13 -28.11 -6.98
N GLY A 12 4.46 -28.15 -6.89
CA GLY A 12 5.32 -28.99 -7.73
C GLY A 12 6.77 -29.01 -7.23
N ARG A 13 7.56 -30.00 -7.65
CA ARG A 13 9.00 -30.06 -7.33
C ARG A 13 9.69 -28.89 -8.05
N ARG A 14 10.69 -28.30 -7.42
CA ARG A 14 11.42 -27.15 -7.96
C ARG A 14 12.75 -27.61 -8.49
N ALA A 15 12.96 -27.51 -9.80
CA ALA A 15 14.19 -27.89 -10.45
C ALA A 15 14.80 -26.66 -11.14
N ALA A 16 16.12 -26.52 -11.04
CA ALA A 16 16.85 -25.42 -11.64
C ALA A 16 18.03 -25.90 -12.48
N LEU A 17 18.22 -25.30 -13.65
CA LEU A 17 19.43 -25.38 -14.45
C LEU A 17 20.21 -24.07 -14.27
N VAL A 18 21.45 -24.15 -13.80
CA VAL A 18 22.31 -22.99 -13.56
C VAL A 18 23.59 -23.17 -14.37
N ILE A 19 23.87 -22.24 -15.28
CA ILE A 19 25.04 -22.30 -16.16
C ILE A 19 25.88 -21.04 -16.00
N GLY A 20 27.19 -21.22 -15.79
CA GLY A 20 28.18 -20.14 -15.71
C GLY A 20 29.39 -20.41 -16.60
N ASN A 21 29.54 -19.65 -17.68
CA ASN A 21 30.64 -19.80 -18.62
C ASN A 21 31.55 -18.56 -18.56
N THR A 22 32.79 -18.75 -18.09
CA THR A 22 33.84 -17.75 -17.94
C THR A 22 35.01 -17.98 -18.91
N ALA A 23 35.44 -19.23 -19.08
CA ALA A 23 36.70 -19.62 -19.71
C ALA A 23 36.61 -19.80 -21.23
N TYR A 24 36.10 -18.79 -21.95
CA TYR A 24 36.02 -18.84 -23.42
C TYR A 24 37.39 -18.96 -24.08
N GLN A 25 37.50 -19.88 -25.04
CA GLN A 25 38.75 -20.18 -25.75
C GLN A 25 39.04 -19.16 -26.85
N HIS A 26 37.98 -18.64 -27.47
CA HIS A 26 38.05 -17.77 -28.65
C HIS A 26 37.38 -16.39 -28.46
N LEU A 27 36.81 -16.14 -27.29
CA LEU A 27 36.09 -14.91 -26.95
C LEU A 27 36.67 -14.28 -25.68
N ALA A 28 36.28 -13.02 -25.43
CA ALA A 28 36.66 -12.34 -24.21
C ALA A 28 36.13 -13.11 -22.99
N GLN A 29 36.97 -13.29 -21.97
CA GLN A 29 36.57 -13.96 -20.74
C GLN A 29 35.62 -13.09 -19.92
N LEU A 30 34.72 -13.74 -19.18
CA LEU A 30 33.79 -13.11 -18.24
C LEU A 30 34.14 -13.51 -16.81
N PRO A 31 34.96 -12.71 -16.10
CA PRO A 31 35.57 -13.10 -14.83
C PRO A 31 34.60 -13.59 -13.76
N ASN A 32 33.37 -13.06 -13.73
CA ASN A 32 32.42 -13.35 -12.65
C ASN A 32 31.38 -14.43 -12.99
N ALA A 33 31.24 -14.84 -14.26
CA ALA A 33 30.15 -15.72 -14.68
C ALA A 33 30.08 -17.07 -13.95
N ALA A 34 31.23 -17.71 -13.70
CA ALA A 34 31.30 -18.92 -12.88
C ALA A 34 30.97 -18.67 -11.40
N ASN A 35 31.41 -17.54 -10.83
CA ASN A 35 31.11 -17.15 -9.44
C ASN A 35 29.62 -16.81 -9.26
N ASP A 36 29.03 -16.16 -10.25
CA ASP A 36 27.61 -15.84 -10.29
C ASP A 36 26.77 -17.13 -10.29
N ALA A 37 27.15 -18.11 -11.12
CA ALA A 37 26.51 -19.43 -11.14
C ALA A 37 26.64 -20.17 -9.79
N ASP A 38 27.82 -20.17 -9.16
CA ASP A 38 28.01 -20.78 -7.85
C ASP A 38 27.12 -20.12 -6.78
N ARG A 39 27.04 -18.78 -6.78
CA ARG A 39 26.20 -18.04 -5.82
C ARG A 39 24.71 -18.27 -6.05
N ILE A 40 24.27 -18.33 -7.30
CA ILE A 40 22.87 -18.60 -7.63
C ILE A 40 22.48 -20.03 -7.27
N ARG A 41 23.36 -21.01 -7.50
CA ARG A 41 23.15 -22.39 -7.03
C ARG A 41 22.87 -22.41 -5.52
N GLU A 42 23.72 -21.78 -4.71
CA GLU A 42 23.56 -21.74 -3.25
C GLU A 42 22.22 -21.11 -2.83
N VAL A 43 21.85 -20.01 -3.48
CA VAL A 43 20.58 -19.29 -3.21
C VAL A 43 19.38 -20.16 -3.57
N LEU A 44 19.42 -20.83 -4.72
CA LEU A 44 18.32 -21.67 -5.20
C LEU A 44 18.18 -22.96 -4.41
N GLU A 45 19.28 -23.61 -4.04
CA GLU A 45 19.28 -24.76 -3.11
C GLU A 45 18.64 -24.37 -1.77
N ARG A 46 19.01 -23.20 -1.22
CA ARG A 46 18.39 -22.64 0.00
C ARG A 46 16.92 -22.25 -0.18
N ALA A 47 16.48 -22.01 -1.41
CA ALA A 47 15.10 -21.80 -1.80
C ALA A 47 14.37 -23.11 -2.20
N ASN A 48 14.97 -24.27 -1.91
CA ASN A 48 14.45 -25.61 -2.16
C ASN A 48 14.34 -25.97 -3.66
N PHE A 49 15.30 -25.56 -4.47
CA PHE A 49 15.46 -26.06 -5.83
C PHE A 49 16.49 -27.20 -5.87
N GLU A 50 16.22 -28.24 -6.65
CA GLU A 50 17.22 -29.19 -7.11
C GLU A 50 18.00 -28.55 -8.26
N VAL A 51 19.27 -28.24 -8.04
CA VAL A 51 20.08 -27.48 -9.00
C VAL A 51 21.00 -28.40 -9.81
N THR A 52 20.84 -28.39 -11.13
CA THR A 52 21.84 -28.88 -12.08
C THR A 52 22.79 -27.74 -12.42
N LEU A 53 24.04 -27.81 -11.95
CA LEU A 53 25.07 -26.80 -12.20
C LEU A 53 25.98 -27.22 -13.37
N GLY A 54 26.18 -26.32 -14.32
CA GLY A 54 27.16 -26.44 -15.40
C GLY A 54 28.12 -25.25 -15.41
N LYS A 55 29.43 -25.50 -15.50
CA LYS A 55 30.44 -24.43 -15.58
C LYS A 55 31.40 -24.66 -16.72
N ASP A 56 31.74 -23.58 -17.43
CA ASP A 56 32.69 -23.58 -18.55
C ASP A 56 32.42 -24.70 -19.57
N LEU A 57 31.16 -24.85 -19.95
CA LEU A 57 30.71 -25.96 -20.79
C LEU A 57 31.08 -25.73 -22.25
N ASP A 58 31.72 -26.73 -22.86
CA ASP A 58 31.84 -26.85 -24.31
C ASP A 58 30.48 -27.22 -24.93
N LYS A 59 30.36 -27.18 -26.27
CA LYS A 59 29.08 -27.40 -26.95
C LYS A 59 28.41 -28.72 -26.57
N LYS A 60 29.20 -29.80 -26.48
CA LYS A 60 28.71 -31.12 -26.11
C LYS A 60 28.26 -31.14 -24.64
N GLY A 61 29.07 -30.62 -23.73
CA GLY A 61 28.76 -30.54 -22.31
C GLY A 61 27.53 -29.68 -22.03
N LEU A 62 27.32 -28.60 -22.80
CA LEU A 62 26.13 -27.76 -22.73
C LEU A 62 24.87 -28.55 -23.07
N GLU A 63 24.89 -29.27 -24.20
CA GLU A 63 23.76 -30.10 -24.63
C GLU A 63 23.48 -31.25 -23.68
N GLU A 64 24.52 -31.95 -23.20
CA GLU A 64 24.37 -33.05 -22.24
C GLU A 64 23.81 -32.56 -20.90
N THR A 65 24.25 -31.39 -20.42
CA THR A 65 23.76 -30.80 -19.17
C THR A 65 22.29 -30.36 -19.30
N ILE A 66 21.93 -29.71 -20.41
CA ILE A 66 20.54 -29.32 -20.69
C ILE A 66 19.64 -30.54 -20.82
N LEU A 67 20.03 -31.55 -21.60
CA LEU A 67 19.28 -32.79 -21.76
C LEU A 67 19.15 -33.54 -20.44
N GLY A 68 20.20 -33.55 -19.62
CA GLY A 68 20.19 -34.10 -18.27
C GLY A 68 19.13 -33.43 -17.41
N PHE A 69 19.14 -32.09 -17.35
CA PHE A 69 18.14 -31.30 -16.63
C PHE A 69 16.71 -31.57 -17.14
N LEU A 70 16.47 -31.50 -18.45
CA LEU A 70 15.15 -31.72 -19.04
C LEU A 70 14.59 -33.10 -18.71
N ARG A 71 15.44 -34.14 -18.69
CA ARG A 71 15.05 -35.50 -18.29
C ARG A 71 14.67 -35.63 -16.82
N THR A 72 15.08 -34.69 -15.97
CA THR A 72 14.65 -34.71 -14.57
C THR A 72 13.26 -34.13 -14.38
N LEU A 73 12.76 -33.26 -15.29
CA LEU A 73 11.49 -32.55 -15.12
C LEU A 73 10.28 -33.49 -15.25
N ASN A 74 9.25 -33.25 -14.44
CA ASN A 74 7.96 -33.96 -14.48
C ASN A 74 6.78 -32.98 -14.50
N ASP A 75 5.62 -33.45 -14.98
CA ASP A 75 4.38 -32.68 -15.06
C ASP A 75 4.04 -31.95 -13.75
N GLY A 76 3.92 -30.62 -13.83
CA GLY A 76 3.57 -29.75 -12.70
C GLY A 76 4.77 -29.19 -11.92
N ASP A 77 6.00 -29.51 -12.33
CA ASP A 77 7.21 -28.93 -11.72
C ASP A 77 7.30 -27.41 -11.94
N VAL A 78 8.07 -26.76 -11.08
CA VAL A 78 8.60 -25.41 -11.33
C VAL A 78 9.98 -25.57 -11.95
N ALA A 79 10.15 -25.10 -13.19
CA ALA A 79 11.41 -25.17 -13.90
C ALA A 79 12.06 -23.78 -13.95
N LEU A 80 13.26 -23.65 -13.38
CA LEU A 80 14.05 -22.42 -13.43
C LEU A 80 15.30 -22.63 -14.27
N PHE A 81 15.62 -21.67 -15.11
CA PHE A 81 16.85 -21.65 -15.89
C PHE A 81 17.59 -20.34 -15.61
N TYR A 82 18.85 -20.44 -15.21
CA TYR A 82 19.76 -19.31 -15.00
C TYR A 82 20.99 -19.46 -15.90
N TYR A 83 21.37 -18.38 -16.59
CA TYR A 83 22.56 -18.35 -17.43
C TYR A 83 23.37 -17.08 -17.22
N SER A 84 24.65 -17.26 -16.92
CA SER A 84 25.68 -16.22 -16.95
C SER A 84 26.78 -16.62 -17.94
N GLY A 85 27.02 -15.76 -18.93
CA GLY A 85 27.88 -16.07 -20.08
C GLY A 85 27.66 -15.14 -21.27
N HIS A 86 28.33 -15.42 -22.39
CA HIS A 86 28.12 -14.73 -23.66
C HIS A 86 26.92 -15.28 -24.40
N ALA A 87 26.04 -14.40 -24.87
CA ALA A 87 24.91 -14.80 -25.68
C ALA A 87 24.65 -13.79 -26.80
N VAL A 88 24.17 -14.28 -27.94
CA VAL A 88 23.97 -13.47 -29.15
C VAL A 88 22.53 -13.55 -29.64
N GLN A 89 22.05 -12.42 -30.16
CA GLN A 89 20.77 -12.35 -30.87
C GLN A 89 20.99 -12.41 -32.38
N VAL A 90 20.28 -13.30 -33.06
CA VAL A 90 20.21 -13.34 -34.53
C VAL A 90 18.76 -13.59 -34.97
N GLY A 91 18.22 -12.70 -35.81
CA GLY A 91 16.86 -12.84 -36.35
C GLY A 91 15.74 -12.87 -35.30
N GLY A 92 15.93 -12.21 -34.16
CA GLY A 92 14.97 -12.21 -33.04
C GLY A 92 15.09 -13.43 -32.11
N HIS A 93 16.00 -14.36 -32.39
CA HIS A 93 16.28 -15.52 -31.55
C HIS A 93 17.55 -15.30 -30.71
N ASN A 94 17.53 -15.78 -29.47
CA ASN A 94 18.64 -15.70 -28.53
C ASN A 94 19.40 -17.04 -28.48
N PHE A 95 20.72 -16.98 -28.62
CA PHE A 95 21.60 -18.15 -28.62
C PHE A 95 22.66 -18.03 -27.51
N MET A 96 22.78 -19.08 -26.70
CA MET A 96 23.83 -19.21 -25.68
C MET A 96 25.13 -19.71 -26.32
N LEU A 97 26.26 -19.15 -25.90
CA LEU A 97 27.56 -19.57 -26.40
C LEU A 97 28.28 -20.50 -25.40
N PRO A 98 28.63 -21.73 -25.83
CA PRO A 98 29.62 -22.57 -25.17
C PRO A 98 31.02 -21.92 -25.15
N VAL A 99 31.91 -22.41 -24.28
CA VAL A 99 33.27 -21.85 -24.15
C VAL A 99 34.17 -22.10 -25.36
N ASP A 100 33.86 -23.11 -26.19
CA ASP A 100 34.55 -23.45 -27.43
C ASP A 100 33.94 -22.79 -28.68
N ALA A 101 32.91 -21.95 -28.53
CA ALA A 101 32.28 -21.28 -29.66
C ALA A 101 33.24 -20.31 -30.37
N THR A 102 33.34 -20.44 -31.70
CA THR A 102 34.16 -19.56 -32.57
C THR A 102 33.32 -18.63 -33.42
N LEU A 103 32.17 -19.11 -33.90
CA LEU A 103 31.30 -18.43 -34.88
C LEU A 103 32.08 -17.79 -36.05
N ALA A 104 33.05 -18.52 -36.59
CA ALA A 104 33.95 -18.05 -37.64
C ALA A 104 33.27 -17.90 -39.01
N THR A 105 32.26 -18.72 -39.30
CA THR A 105 31.52 -18.71 -40.57
C THR A 105 30.02 -18.50 -40.39
N SER A 106 29.32 -18.13 -41.47
CA SER A 106 27.87 -17.90 -41.44
C SER A 106 27.03 -19.14 -41.10
N TYR A 107 27.61 -20.34 -41.14
CA TYR A 107 26.90 -21.60 -40.84
C TYR A 107 27.09 -22.05 -39.39
N ASP A 108 28.01 -21.43 -38.65
CA ASP A 108 28.47 -21.94 -37.36
C ASP A 108 27.44 -21.75 -36.24
N LEU A 109 26.51 -20.80 -36.37
CA LEU A 109 25.59 -20.42 -35.30
C LEU A 109 24.74 -21.59 -34.79
N GLU A 110 24.03 -22.28 -35.68
CA GLU A 110 23.12 -23.37 -35.27
C GLU A 110 23.86 -24.62 -34.79
N VAL A 111 25.11 -24.81 -35.23
CA VAL A 111 25.93 -25.98 -34.88
C VAL A 111 26.84 -25.76 -33.68
N GLN A 112 27.24 -24.52 -33.37
CA GLN A 112 28.14 -24.18 -32.25
C GLN A 112 27.45 -23.48 -31.09
N ALA A 113 26.27 -22.87 -31.29
CA ALA A 113 25.52 -22.23 -30.21
C ALA A 113 24.26 -23.04 -29.85
N TYR A 114 23.62 -22.70 -28.74
CA TYR A 114 22.37 -23.34 -28.31
C TYR A 114 21.21 -22.36 -28.37
N ASN A 115 20.13 -22.71 -29.08
CA ASN A 115 18.94 -21.86 -29.20
C ASN A 115 18.13 -21.89 -27.89
N MET A 116 18.04 -20.75 -27.22
CA MET A 116 17.36 -20.63 -25.94
C MET A 116 15.84 -20.80 -26.04
N SER A 117 15.26 -20.50 -27.20
CA SER A 117 13.82 -20.67 -27.45
C SER A 117 13.42 -22.15 -27.34
N SER A 118 14.28 -23.05 -27.84
CA SER A 118 14.06 -24.50 -27.74
C SER A 118 14.09 -24.99 -26.29
N LEU A 119 15.00 -24.46 -25.46
CA LEU A 119 15.02 -24.80 -24.03
C LEU A 119 13.72 -24.37 -23.32
N LEU A 120 13.27 -23.14 -23.55
CA LEU A 120 12.02 -22.63 -22.94
C LEU A 120 10.80 -23.44 -23.41
N GLU A 121 10.76 -23.82 -24.68
CA GLU A 121 9.70 -24.65 -25.25
C GLU A 121 9.69 -26.05 -24.62
N TYR A 122 10.84 -26.71 -24.49
CA TYR A 122 10.93 -28.02 -23.84
C TYR A 122 10.61 -27.97 -22.34
N MET A 123 11.03 -26.92 -21.62
CA MET A 123 10.63 -26.73 -20.22
C MET A 123 9.12 -26.63 -20.08
N ARG A 124 8.45 -25.91 -21.01
CA ARG A 124 7.00 -25.70 -20.99
C ARG A 124 6.20 -27.00 -21.17
N GLU A 125 6.69 -27.96 -21.95
CA GLU A 125 5.96 -29.22 -22.17
C GLU A 125 5.71 -30.00 -20.87
N THR A 126 6.58 -29.83 -19.87
CA THR A 126 6.57 -30.64 -18.64
C THR A 126 6.38 -29.83 -17.36
N SER A 127 6.37 -28.49 -17.38
CA SER A 127 6.27 -27.67 -16.16
C SER A 127 5.05 -26.75 -16.19
N SER A 128 4.47 -26.48 -15.02
CA SER A 128 3.35 -25.54 -14.90
C SER A 128 3.79 -24.08 -14.76
N LEU A 129 5.07 -23.86 -14.42
CA LEU A 129 5.66 -22.53 -14.28
C LEU A 129 7.13 -22.55 -14.71
N GLN A 130 7.51 -21.66 -15.63
CA GLN A 130 8.88 -21.52 -16.14
C GLN A 130 9.46 -20.16 -15.76
N ILE A 131 10.68 -20.16 -15.22
CA ILE A 131 11.43 -18.94 -14.92
C ILE A 131 12.76 -18.99 -15.67
N ALA A 132 13.05 -17.97 -16.48
CA ALA A 132 14.35 -17.81 -17.14
C ALA A 132 15.02 -16.54 -16.63
N ILE A 133 16.22 -16.65 -16.07
CA ILE A 133 17.02 -15.53 -15.55
C ILE A 133 18.31 -15.45 -16.35
N LEU A 134 18.49 -14.32 -17.03
CA LEU A 134 19.55 -14.13 -18.01
C LEU A 134 20.48 -13.04 -17.52
N ASP A 135 21.58 -13.46 -16.91
CA ASP A 135 22.71 -12.61 -16.52
C ASP A 135 23.84 -12.69 -17.54
N ALA A 136 23.47 -12.67 -18.82
CA ALA A 136 24.43 -12.75 -19.91
C ALA A 136 25.05 -11.38 -20.20
N CYS A 137 26.36 -11.35 -20.45
CA CYS A 137 26.99 -10.22 -21.12
C CYS A 137 26.45 -10.17 -22.55
N ARG A 138 25.74 -9.08 -22.83
CA ARG A 138 25.16 -8.80 -24.13
C ARG A 138 26.14 -7.92 -24.92
N ASP A 139 27.35 -8.39 -25.13
CA ASP A 139 28.15 -7.89 -26.22
C ASP A 139 28.13 -8.95 -27.31
N ASN A 140 27.81 -8.55 -28.54
CA ASN A 140 27.95 -9.45 -29.66
C ASN A 140 29.40 -9.32 -30.15
N PRO A 141 30.31 -10.26 -29.84
CA PRO A 141 31.70 -10.17 -30.26
C PRO A 141 31.85 -10.31 -31.79
N PHE A 142 30.77 -10.56 -32.53
CA PHE A 142 30.75 -10.84 -33.97
C PHE A 142 29.88 -9.85 -34.77
N ALA A 143 29.78 -8.59 -34.31
CA ALA A 143 28.85 -7.56 -34.79
C ALA A 143 28.82 -7.25 -36.32
N ASN A 144 29.69 -7.85 -37.14
CA ASN A 144 29.78 -7.66 -38.59
C ASN A 144 29.48 -8.92 -39.43
N ASN A 145 28.90 -9.97 -38.84
CA ASN A 145 28.59 -11.23 -39.54
C ASN A 145 27.10 -11.39 -39.87
N SER A 146 26.80 -12.31 -40.80
CA SER A 146 25.44 -12.79 -41.07
C SER A 146 25.42 -14.30 -40.93
N TYR A 147 24.45 -14.84 -40.20
CA TYR A 147 24.34 -16.27 -39.91
C TYR A 147 23.07 -16.85 -40.50
N TYR A 148 23.09 -18.14 -40.82
CA TYR A 148 21.87 -18.87 -41.18
C TYR A 148 21.08 -19.22 -39.91
N VAL A 149 19.77 -18.99 -39.98
CA VAL A 149 18.77 -19.49 -39.03
C VAL A 149 17.71 -20.20 -39.85
N GLY A 150 17.64 -21.52 -39.75
CA GLY A 150 16.91 -22.38 -40.67
C GLY A 150 17.38 -22.17 -42.12
N GLN A 151 16.45 -21.81 -43.00
CA GLN A 151 16.76 -21.56 -44.43
C GLN A 151 17.12 -20.10 -44.74
N ALA A 152 17.05 -19.20 -43.76
CA ALA A 152 17.24 -17.77 -43.96
C ALA A 152 18.62 -17.29 -43.48
N LYS A 153 19.32 -16.51 -44.30
CA LYS A 153 20.54 -15.82 -43.89
C LYS A 153 20.18 -14.47 -43.30
N VAL A 154 20.51 -14.26 -42.03
CA VAL A 154 20.13 -13.08 -41.25
C VAL A 154 21.37 -12.33 -40.78
N ALA A 155 21.38 -11.01 -40.99
CA ALA A 155 22.43 -10.16 -40.47
C ALA A 155 22.31 -10.00 -38.95
N VAL A 156 23.44 -9.93 -38.26
CA VAL A 156 23.48 -9.48 -36.87
C VAL A 156 23.08 -8.00 -36.85
N GLU A 157 21.96 -7.64 -36.22
CA GLU A 157 21.31 -6.31 -36.35
C GLU A 157 22.05 -5.12 -35.70
N GLY A 158 23.35 -5.21 -35.41
CA GLY A 158 24.10 -4.16 -34.69
C GLY A 158 23.59 -3.88 -33.26
N LYS A 159 22.58 -4.62 -32.80
CA LYS A 159 22.03 -4.60 -31.46
C LYS A 159 23.01 -5.28 -30.52
N LYS A 160 23.35 -4.60 -29.43
CA LYS A 160 24.26 -5.14 -28.42
C LYS A 160 23.53 -6.17 -27.55
N GLY A 161 22.22 -6.01 -27.34
CA GLY A 161 21.43 -6.80 -26.40
C GLY A 161 20.93 -8.18 -26.90
N LEU A 162 20.43 -9.00 -25.96
CA LEU A 162 19.49 -10.09 -26.26
C LEU A 162 18.12 -9.52 -26.68
N ALA A 163 17.43 -10.25 -27.56
CA ALA A 163 16.06 -9.98 -27.94
C ALA A 163 15.13 -10.13 -26.74
N SER A 164 14.14 -9.24 -26.66
CA SER A 164 12.97 -9.49 -25.82
C SER A 164 12.18 -10.64 -26.44
N VAL A 165 11.94 -11.68 -25.64
CA VAL A 165 11.08 -12.81 -26.02
C VAL A 165 9.72 -12.59 -25.39
N ALA A 166 8.65 -12.73 -26.17
CA ALA A 166 7.30 -12.64 -25.62
C ALA A 166 7.04 -13.86 -24.72
N PRO A 167 6.67 -13.67 -23.44
CA PRO A 167 6.39 -14.78 -22.54
C PRO A 167 5.12 -15.51 -23.01
N GLN A 168 5.19 -16.83 -23.06
CA GLN A 168 4.05 -17.73 -23.30
C GLN A 168 3.42 -18.11 -21.95
N ASP A 169 2.22 -18.68 -21.89
CA ASP A 169 1.49 -18.98 -20.64
C ASP A 169 2.37 -19.62 -19.54
N GLY A 170 2.36 -19.04 -18.34
CA GLY A 170 3.12 -19.57 -17.20
C GLY A 170 4.64 -19.28 -17.20
N THR A 171 5.11 -18.42 -18.12
CA THR A 171 6.53 -18.08 -18.27
C THR A 171 6.87 -16.70 -17.70
N LEU A 172 7.99 -16.62 -16.98
CA LEU A 172 8.65 -15.40 -16.57
C LEU A 172 10.07 -15.36 -17.14
N ILE A 173 10.41 -14.28 -17.84
CA ILE A 173 11.76 -14.06 -18.37
C ILE A 173 12.32 -12.80 -17.72
N VAL A 174 13.49 -12.93 -17.11
CA VAL A 174 14.20 -11.88 -16.38
C VAL A 174 15.54 -11.64 -17.07
N TYR A 175 15.81 -10.38 -17.37
CA TYR A 175 17.05 -9.91 -17.96
C TYR A 175 17.79 -9.03 -16.97
N SER A 176 19.09 -9.25 -16.82
CA SER A 176 19.93 -8.44 -15.91
C SER A 176 20.07 -6.97 -16.35
N THR A 177 19.72 -6.65 -17.60
CA THR A 177 19.62 -5.28 -18.13
C THR A 177 18.53 -5.15 -19.20
N ALA A 178 18.18 -3.92 -19.57
CA ALA A 178 17.15 -3.64 -20.57
C ALA A 178 17.47 -4.24 -21.95
N PRO A 179 16.44 -4.54 -22.78
CA PRO A 179 16.62 -4.91 -24.18
C PRO A 179 17.62 -3.98 -24.91
N ASP A 180 18.44 -4.53 -25.79
CA ASP A 180 19.48 -3.81 -26.54
C ASP A 180 20.60 -3.12 -25.73
N ARG A 181 20.68 -3.31 -24.40
CA ARG A 181 21.77 -2.83 -23.52
C ARG A 181 22.72 -3.96 -23.09
N VAL A 182 23.90 -3.64 -22.57
CA VAL A 182 24.90 -4.60 -22.05
C VAL A 182 24.83 -4.66 -20.53
N ALA A 183 24.87 -5.86 -19.94
CA ALA A 183 24.95 -6.04 -18.49
C ALA A 183 26.38 -5.82 -17.99
N LEU A 184 26.54 -5.28 -16.78
CA LEU A 184 27.86 -5.09 -16.18
C LEU A 184 28.28 -6.39 -15.49
N ASP A 185 29.49 -6.88 -15.78
CA ASP A 185 30.07 -8.04 -15.10
C ASP A 185 30.45 -7.71 -13.63
N GLY A 186 30.74 -6.44 -13.32
CA GLY A 186 31.09 -5.97 -11.97
C GLY A 186 32.58 -6.10 -11.64
N ASN A 187 33.01 -5.43 -10.55
CA ASN A 187 34.44 -5.36 -10.15
C ASN A 187 34.76 -6.14 -8.86
N ASN A 188 33.76 -6.75 -8.21
CA ASN A 188 33.86 -7.27 -6.83
C ASN A 188 33.51 -8.77 -6.71
N GLY A 189 33.79 -9.56 -7.76
CA GLY A 189 33.63 -11.02 -7.74
C GLY A 189 32.23 -11.55 -8.08
N LEU A 190 31.19 -10.70 -8.11
CA LEU A 190 29.84 -11.01 -8.59
C LEU A 190 29.32 -9.85 -9.46
N SER A 191 28.40 -10.16 -10.38
CA SER A 191 27.69 -9.15 -11.15
C SER A 191 26.75 -8.32 -10.24
N PRO A 192 26.50 -7.03 -10.56
CA PRO A 192 25.59 -6.20 -9.77
C PRO A 192 24.17 -6.78 -9.71
N PHE A 193 23.73 -7.46 -10.77
CA PHE A 193 22.44 -8.13 -10.80
C PHE A 193 22.44 -9.37 -9.90
N THR A 194 23.42 -10.26 -10.06
CA THR A 194 23.50 -11.51 -9.30
C THR A 194 23.70 -11.29 -7.82
N GLY A 195 24.57 -10.36 -7.43
CA GLY A 195 24.73 -9.99 -6.03
C GLY A 195 23.43 -9.47 -5.41
N THR A 196 22.68 -8.64 -6.15
CA THR A 196 21.40 -8.10 -5.68
C THR A 196 20.30 -9.16 -5.66
N PHE A 197 20.25 -10.05 -6.66
CA PHE A 197 19.31 -11.17 -6.67
C PHE A 197 19.54 -12.08 -5.46
N ALA A 198 20.79 -12.42 -5.16
CA ALA A 198 21.14 -13.24 -4.00
C ALA A 198 20.72 -12.60 -2.66
N ASP A 199 20.82 -11.28 -2.53
CA ASP A 199 20.41 -10.53 -1.33
C ASP A 199 18.88 -10.54 -1.11
N TYR A 200 18.10 -10.70 -2.19
CA TYR A 200 16.63 -10.55 -2.15
C TYR A 200 15.87 -11.88 -2.30
N ALA A 201 16.37 -12.84 -3.07
CA ALA A 201 15.72 -14.12 -3.37
C ALA A 201 15.33 -14.93 -2.12
N LEU A 202 16.09 -14.79 -1.03
CA LEU A 202 15.83 -15.50 0.22
C LEU A 202 14.93 -14.73 1.20
N LYS A 203 14.43 -13.55 0.83
CA LYS A 203 13.47 -12.82 1.65
C LYS A 203 12.15 -13.61 1.70
N PRO A 204 11.70 -14.03 2.90
CA PRO A 204 10.53 -14.89 3.00
C PRO A 204 9.27 -14.13 2.58
N ASN A 205 8.39 -14.82 1.86
CA ASN A 205 7.07 -14.32 1.48
C ASN A 205 7.08 -13.04 0.62
N VAL A 206 8.15 -12.82 -0.16
CA VAL A 206 8.16 -11.79 -1.20
C VAL A 206 7.78 -12.42 -2.53
N GLU A 207 6.67 -11.97 -3.11
CA GLU A 207 6.21 -12.42 -4.42
C GLU A 207 7.18 -11.98 -5.51
N ILE A 208 7.40 -12.82 -6.53
CA ILE A 208 8.47 -12.65 -7.51
C ILE A 208 8.41 -11.34 -8.31
N ARG A 209 7.24 -10.81 -8.67
CA ARG A 209 7.12 -9.53 -9.39
C ARG A 209 7.53 -8.37 -8.49
N LYS A 210 7.14 -8.41 -7.22
CA LYS A 210 7.60 -7.42 -6.22
C LYS A 210 9.11 -7.52 -6.00
N LEU A 211 9.63 -8.75 -5.88
CA LEU A 211 11.06 -9.03 -5.73
C LEU A 211 11.87 -8.46 -6.89
N LEU A 212 11.43 -8.65 -8.13
CA LEU A 212 12.08 -8.11 -9.32
C LEU A 212 12.03 -6.58 -9.39
N SER A 213 10.91 -5.97 -8.96
CA SER A 213 10.83 -4.51 -8.83
C SER A 213 11.86 -3.96 -7.83
N ASP A 214 12.09 -4.65 -6.72
CA ASP A 214 13.07 -4.26 -5.71
C ASP A 214 14.51 -4.46 -6.19
N ILE A 215 14.79 -5.59 -6.84
CA ILE A 215 16.09 -5.85 -7.48
C ILE A 215 16.39 -4.77 -8.52
N ARG A 216 15.41 -4.39 -9.35
CA ARG A 216 15.57 -3.33 -10.34
C ARG A 216 15.97 -2.00 -9.69
N ALA A 217 15.26 -1.59 -8.65
CA ALA A 217 15.54 -0.34 -7.96
C ALA A 217 16.96 -0.33 -7.35
N GLU A 218 17.38 -1.45 -6.75
CA GLU A 218 18.68 -1.57 -6.12
C GLU A 218 19.83 -1.67 -7.15
N VAL A 219 19.65 -2.38 -8.27
CA VAL A 219 20.66 -2.43 -9.34
C VAL A 219 20.84 -1.07 -10.01
N ILE A 220 19.75 -0.34 -10.29
CA ILE A 220 19.84 1.05 -10.81
C ILE A 220 20.67 1.90 -9.86
N LYS A 221 20.44 1.79 -8.55
CA LYS A 221 21.17 2.52 -7.52
C LYS A 221 22.65 2.11 -7.47
N ARG A 222 22.96 0.82 -7.39
CA ARG A 222 24.34 0.30 -7.28
C ARG A 222 25.20 0.58 -8.52
N THR A 223 24.56 0.80 -9.67
CA THR A 223 25.24 1.03 -10.95
C THR A 223 25.20 2.49 -11.39
N ASP A 224 24.69 3.41 -10.56
CA ASP A 224 24.48 4.82 -10.91
C ASP A 224 23.67 4.99 -12.21
N GLY A 225 22.67 4.14 -12.41
CA GLY A 225 21.79 4.11 -13.58
C GLY A 225 22.40 3.48 -14.84
N ARG A 226 23.61 2.91 -14.77
CA ARG A 226 24.26 2.26 -15.93
C ARG A 226 23.64 0.92 -16.32
N GLN A 227 22.93 0.27 -15.40
CA GLN A 227 22.24 -1.00 -15.63
C GLN A 227 20.80 -0.92 -15.11
N THR A 228 19.85 -1.45 -15.87
CA THR A 228 18.43 -1.46 -15.50
C THR A 228 17.84 -2.83 -15.80
N PRO A 229 17.66 -3.70 -14.78
CA PRO A 229 17.04 -5.00 -14.97
C PRO A 229 15.64 -4.90 -15.58
N TRP A 230 15.29 -5.86 -16.41
CA TRP A 230 14.03 -5.88 -17.16
C TRP A 230 13.39 -7.27 -17.05
N ASP A 231 12.07 -7.35 -17.07
CA ASP A 231 11.36 -8.62 -17.07
C ASP A 231 10.16 -8.60 -18.02
N ALA A 232 9.75 -9.78 -18.45
CA ALA A 232 8.54 -10.02 -19.21
C ALA A 232 7.83 -11.25 -18.61
N SER A 233 6.55 -11.10 -18.27
CA SER A 233 5.80 -12.11 -17.51
C SER A 233 4.43 -12.36 -18.13
N SER A 234 4.03 -13.63 -18.14
CA SER A 234 2.67 -14.12 -18.40
C SER A 234 2.12 -14.91 -17.19
N LEU A 235 2.77 -14.79 -16.03
CA LEU A 235 2.39 -15.55 -14.83
C LEU A 235 0.96 -15.22 -14.40
N THR A 236 0.12 -16.25 -14.31
CA THR A 236 -1.26 -16.17 -13.81
C THR A 236 -1.36 -16.48 -12.31
N SER A 237 -0.32 -17.11 -11.74
CA SER A 237 -0.22 -17.48 -10.32
C SER A 237 0.96 -16.80 -9.63
N SER A 238 0.83 -16.53 -8.34
CA SER A 238 1.92 -15.98 -7.52
C SER A 238 3.03 -17.02 -7.29
N PHE A 239 4.29 -16.60 -7.42
CA PHE A 239 5.46 -17.43 -7.10
C PHE A 239 6.32 -16.77 -6.02
N PHE A 240 6.84 -17.60 -5.11
CA PHE A 240 7.70 -17.20 -4.01
C PHE A 240 8.93 -18.11 -3.98
N PHE A 241 10.14 -17.54 -3.99
CA PHE A 241 11.39 -18.29 -3.83
C PHE A 241 11.45 -18.95 -2.45
N VAL A 242 11.11 -18.22 -1.39
CA VAL A 242 11.01 -18.75 -0.04
C VAL A 242 9.59 -18.56 0.49
N THR A 243 8.82 -19.65 0.50
CA THR A 243 7.56 -19.76 1.23
C THR A 243 7.86 -20.04 2.70
N ARG A 244 6.97 -19.65 3.62
CA ARG A 244 7.17 -19.92 5.06
C ARG A 244 7.28 -21.41 5.40
N GLN A 245 6.85 -22.36 4.55
CA GLN A 245 6.91 -23.83 4.77
C GLN A 245 8.28 -24.50 4.51
N ASN A 246 9.36 -23.75 4.26
CA ASN A 246 10.67 -24.29 3.85
C ASN A 246 11.83 -24.14 4.86
N LEU A 247 11.57 -23.80 6.13
CA LEU A 247 12.62 -23.68 7.15
C LEU A 247 12.89 -25.04 7.81
N LEU A 248 14.16 -25.46 7.89
CA LEU A 248 14.67 -26.53 8.75
C LEU A 248 15.90 -25.96 9.47
N ILE A 249 15.77 -25.69 10.77
CA ILE A 249 16.79 -25.06 11.62
C ILE A 249 17.22 -26.10 12.65
N ILE A 250 18.54 -26.34 12.74
CA ILE A 250 19.15 -27.25 13.70
C ILE A 250 20.29 -26.54 14.42
N GLU A 251 20.69 -27.05 15.58
CA GLU A 251 21.89 -26.61 16.28
C GLU A 251 23.13 -27.16 15.54
N ASP A 252 23.89 -26.27 14.90
CA ASP A 252 25.01 -26.61 14.01
C ASP A 252 26.24 -27.14 14.77
N MET A 253 26.53 -26.58 15.95
CA MET A 253 27.57 -27.10 16.85
C MET A 253 27.19 -26.92 18.33
N ARG A 254 27.34 -27.99 19.11
CA ARG A 254 27.11 -27.99 20.56
C ARG A 254 28.32 -28.54 21.31
N GLU A 255 28.76 -27.87 22.37
CA GLU A 255 29.81 -28.38 23.26
C GLU A 255 29.18 -28.80 24.61
N VAL A 256 29.42 -30.04 25.04
CA VAL A 256 28.97 -30.61 26.30
C VAL A 256 30.18 -30.87 27.18
N ARG A 257 30.31 -30.11 28.27
CA ARG A 257 31.42 -30.25 29.22
C ARG A 257 31.04 -31.23 30.32
N VAL A 258 31.88 -32.23 30.56
CA VAL A 258 31.66 -33.27 31.57
C VAL A 258 32.78 -33.30 32.62
N PRO A 259 32.45 -33.46 33.91
CA PRO A 259 33.46 -33.69 34.94
C PRO A 259 34.21 -35.02 34.73
N PRO A 260 35.46 -35.14 35.23
CA PRO A 260 36.17 -36.41 35.29
C PRO A 260 35.34 -37.48 36.02
N ALA A 261 35.37 -38.73 35.52
CA ALA A 261 34.63 -39.88 36.06
C ALA A 261 33.09 -39.84 35.97
N THR A 262 32.52 -39.02 35.09
CA THR A 262 31.07 -39.03 34.76
C THR A 262 30.64 -40.41 34.23
N LYS A 263 29.56 -40.99 34.78
CA LYS A 263 29.02 -42.30 34.33
C LYS A 263 28.18 -42.20 33.07
N GLU A 264 27.35 -41.17 32.98
CA GLU A 264 26.51 -40.84 31.82
C GLU A 264 26.14 -39.35 31.87
N VAL A 265 25.94 -38.73 30.71
CA VAL A 265 25.49 -37.33 30.58
C VAL A 265 24.45 -37.22 29.49
N ALA A 266 23.42 -36.39 29.69
CA ALA A 266 22.50 -36.05 28.62
C ALA A 266 23.17 -35.06 27.66
N LEU A 267 23.17 -35.35 26.35
CA LEU A 267 23.70 -34.43 25.36
C LEU A 267 22.81 -33.19 25.21
N ARG A 268 21.51 -33.30 25.55
CA ARG A 268 20.49 -32.24 25.52
C ARG A 268 20.42 -31.49 24.19
N ILE A 269 20.68 -32.18 23.07
CA ILE A 269 20.71 -31.58 21.74
C ILE A 269 19.35 -30.94 21.47
N SER A 270 19.32 -29.69 20.99
CA SER A 270 18.06 -29.00 20.73
C SER A 270 17.28 -29.72 19.61
N PRO A 271 15.97 -29.97 19.76
CA PRO A 271 15.14 -30.56 18.72
C PRO A 271 15.19 -29.71 17.45
N PRO A 272 15.32 -30.33 16.28
CA PRO A 272 15.32 -29.61 15.01
C PRO A 272 13.95 -28.97 14.76
N ILE A 273 13.96 -27.72 14.29
CA ILE A 273 12.78 -26.91 14.09
C ILE A 273 12.47 -26.87 12.60
N THR A 274 11.26 -27.24 12.19
CA THR A 274 10.80 -27.08 10.81
C THR A 274 9.50 -26.28 10.74
N SER A 275 9.29 -25.53 9.65
CA SER A 275 8.02 -24.87 9.41
C SER A 275 7.06 -25.79 8.66
N GLY A 276 6.26 -26.54 9.41
CA GLY A 276 5.27 -27.49 8.88
C GLY A 276 5.07 -28.67 9.82
N ASN A 277 4.30 -29.67 9.36
CA ASN A 277 4.02 -30.91 10.12
C ASN A 277 4.85 -32.11 9.63
N ALA A 278 5.96 -31.89 8.94
CA ALA A 278 6.79 -32.98 8.41
C ALA A 278 7.44 -33.76 9.57
N GLU A 279 7.42 -35.10 9.52
CA GLU A 279 8.20 -35.88 10.47
C GLU A 279 9.69 -35.67 10.17
N LEU A 280 10.47 -35.56 11.25
CA LEU A 280 11.90 -35.31 11.20
C LEU A 280 12.62 -36.53 11.76
N THR A 281 13.49 -37.11 10.94
CA THR A 281 14.30 -38.28 11.30
C THR A 281 15.74 -37.88 11.50
N ILE A 282 16.34 -38.26 12.63
CA ILE A 282 17.76 -38.08 12.89
C ILE A 282 18.50 -39.38 12.59
N ASN A 283 19.61 -39.24 11.87
CA ASN A 283 20.57 -40.30 11.61
C ASN A 283 21.92 -39.86 12.16
N PHE A 284 22.61 -40.73 12.91
CA PHE A 284 23.97 -40.43 13.36
C PHE A 284 24.96 -40.75 12.24
N THR A 285 25.76 -39.75 11.85
CA THR A 285 26.77 -39.86 10.79
C THR A 285 28.18 -40.04 11.32
N LYS A 286 28.39 -39.76 12.61
CA LYS A 286 29.59 -40.15 13.36
C LYS A 286 29.20 -40.44 14.81
N LEU A 287 29.59 -41.62 15.30
CA LEU A 287 29.51 -41.97 16.73
C LEU A 287 30.77 -41.51 17.47
N PRO A 288 30.69 -41.38 18.81
CA PRO A 288 31.86 -41.05 19.60
C PRO A 288 32.97 -42.11 19.50
N ASP A 289 34.22 -41.68 19.51
CA ASP A 289 35.45 -42.49 19.41
C ASP A 289 35.83 -43.15 20.75
N GLN A 290 35.47 -42.54 21.89
CA GLN A 290 35.84 -42.96 23.25
C GLN A 290 34.63 -43.13 24.19
N GLY A 291 33.41 -43.14 23.66
CA GLY A 291 32.17 -43.35 24.42
C GLY A 291 31.05 -43.97 23.58
N THR A 292 29.85 -44.08 24.16
CA THR A 292 28.68 -44.70 23.53
C THR A 292 27.44 -43.83 23.70
N LEU A 293 26.54 -43.86 22.71
CA LEU A 293 25.27 -43.13 22.73
C LEU A 293 24.12 -44.07 23.08
N TRP A 294 23.14 -43.57 23.84
CA TRP A 294 22.02 -44.35 24.36
C TRP A 294 20.73 -43.54 24.32
N LEU A 295 19.61 -44.20 24.06
CA LEU A 295 18.27 -43.64 24.16
C LEU A 295 17.43 -44.59 25.02
N GLY A 296 17.20 -44.21 26.29
CA GLY A 296 16.70 -45.15 27.30
C GLY A 296 17.69 -46.31 27.52
N ASP A 297 17.23 -47.55 27.37
CA ASP A 297 18.04 -48.76 27.52
C ASP A 297 18.69 -49.24 26.20
N GLU A 298 18.44 -48.56 25.07
CA GLU A 298 18.95 -48.94 23.76
C GLU A 298 20.25 -48.18 23.42
N GLN A 299 21.29 -48.90 23.02
CA GLN A 299 22.54 -48.30 22.52
C GLN A 299 22.37 -47.91 21.04
N LEU A 300 22.65 -46.65 20.72
CA LEU A 300 22.54 -46.10 19.37
C LEU A 300 23.77 -46.45 18.51
N SER A 301 23.53 -46.71 17.24
CA SER A 301 24.50 -47.03 16.19
C SER A 301 24.38 -46.08 14.99
N LEU A 302 25.25 -46.18 13.99
CA LEU A 302 25.13 -45.39 12.76
C LEU A 302 23.87 -45.70 11.95
N ASP A 303 23.31 -46.91 12.12
CA ASP A 303 22.07 -47.33 11.47
C ASP A 303 20.82 -46.95 12.28
N SER A 304 21.01 -46.45 13.51
CA SER A 304 19.90 -46.04 14.37
C SER A 304 19.23 -44.78 13.84
N LYS A 305 17.93 -44.88 13.60
CA LYS A 305 17.05 -43.77 13.24
C LYS A 305 16.23 -43.39 14.46
N ILE A 306 16.35 -42.15 14.90
CA ILE A 306 15.54 -41.65 16.02
C ILE A 306 14.67 -40.50 15.53
N SER A 307 13.46 -40.43 16.07
CA SER A 307 12.57 -39.30 15.80
C SER A 307 13.12 -38.03 16.45
N ALA A 308 12.97 -36.89 15.78
CA ALA A 308 13.50 -35.60 16.20
C ALA A 308 13.08 -35.13 17.59
N ASP A 309 11.88 -35.50 18.03
CA ASP A 309 11.33 -35.21 19.35
C ASP A 309 12.06 -35.95 20.48
N ARG A 310 12.83 -37.00 20.16
CA ARG A 310 13.56 -37.81 21.14
C ARG A 310 15.05 -37.47 21.24
N ILE A 311 15.54 -36.48 20.49
CA ILE A 311 16.97 -36.15 20.47
C ILE A 311 17.49 -35.59 21.78
N GLU A 312 16.63 -34.92 22.56
CA GLU A 312 16.99 -34.41 23.89
C GLU A 312 17.26 -35.53 24.90
N GLU A 313 16.68 -36.71 24.69
CA GLU A 313 16.82 -37.90 25.55
C GLU A 313 18.14 -38.67 25.29
N VAL A 314 18.93 -38.27 24.31
CA VAL A 314 20.17 -38.98 23.95
C VAL A 314 21.22 -38.78 25.04
N MET A 315 21.65 -39.90 25.61
CA MET A 315 22.66 -39.99 26.66
C MET A 315 24.01 -40.43 26.08
N PHE A 316 25.09 -39.80 26.54
CA PHE A 316 26.46 -40.20 26.26
C PHE A 316 27.07 -40.89 27.49
N LYS A 317 27.66 -42.07 27.28
CA LYS A 317 28.36 -42.86 28.31
C LYS A 317 29.84 -43.01 27.92
N PRO A 318 30.80 -42.41 28.66
CA PRO A 318 32.21 -42.50 28.33
C PRO A 318 32.77 -43.91 28.61
N ALA A 319 33.69 -44.39 27.77
CA ALA A 319 34.51 -45.56 28.07
C ALA A 319 35.55 -45.14 29.12
N SER A 320 35.69 -45.92 30.19
CA SER A 320 36.39 -45.54 31.41
C SER A 320 37.76 -44.85 31.21
N GLY A 321 37.86 -43.62 31.74
CA GLY A 321 39.01 -43.12 32.49
C GLY A 321 40.28 -42.73 31.74
N ASP A 322 40.20 -42.01 30.62
CA ASP A 322 41.25 -41.08 30.11
C ASP A 322 40.75 -40.25 28.88
N MET A 323 39.44 -40.03 28.78
CA MET A 323 38.86 -39.26 27.66
C MET A 323 39.19 -37.77 27.82
N THR A 324 39.62 -37.11 26.74
CA THR A 324 39.84 -35.66 26.73
C THR A 324 38.73 -34.93 25.97
N GLN A 325 38.33 -35.47 24.82
CA GLN A 325 37.19 -35.00 24.04
C GLN A 325 36.63 -36.13 23.17
N ASP A 326 35.39 -35.97 22.74
CA ASP A 326 34.72 -36.86 21.80
C ASP A 326 33.78 -36.08 20.86
N GLU A 327 33.46 -36.63 19.68
CA GLU A 327 32.66 -35.94 18.66
C GLU A 327 31.55 -36.85 18.09
N VAL A 328 30.32 -36.36 18.13
CA VAL A 328 29.14 -36.95 17.52
C VAL A 328 28.71 -36.08 16.34
N ARG A 329 28.39 -36.70 15.21
CA ARG A 329 27.75 -36.01 14.08
C ARG A 329 26.42 -36.66 13.78
N TYR A 330 25.43 -35.84 13.45
CA TYR A 330 24.09 -36.29 13.12
C TYR A 330 23.51 -35.46 11.98
N THR A 331 22.55 -36.05 11.27
CA THR A 331 21.82 -35.42 10.18
C THR A 331 20.34 -35.57 10.42
N VAL A 332 19.61 -34.45 10.39
CA VAL A 332 18.16 -34.39 10.47
C VAL A 332 17.60 -34.38 9.06
N THR A 333 16.67 -35.28 8.76
CA THR A 333 16.06 -35.43 7.45
C THR A 333 14.55 -35.28 7.55
N THR A 334 13.92 -34.53 6.65
CA THR A 334 12.46 -34.47 6.51
C THR A 334 11.95 -35.61 5.63
N ASP A 335 10.66 -35.96 5.75
CA ASP A 335 10.00 -36.92 4.83
C ASP A 335 10.07 -36.51 3.35
N GLY A 336 10.27 -35.22 3.07
CA GLY A 336 10.50 -34.65 1.73
C GLY A 336 11.95 -34.68 1.26
N GLY A 337 12.85 -35.41 1.94
CA GLY A 337 14.24 -35.64 1.52
C GLY A 337 15.23 -34.51 1.84
N ARG A 338 14.82 -33.46 2.57
CA ARG A 338 15.72 -32.37 2.97
C ARG A 338 16.54 -32.78 4.17
N SER A 339 17.82 -32.43 4.20
CA SER A 339 18.69 -32.77 5.33
C SER A 339 19.50 -31.58 5.85
N ALA A 340 19.71 -31.50 7.17
CA ALA A 340 20.65 -30.58 7.81
C ALA A 340 21.54 -31.36 8.80
N SER A 341 22.81 -30.98 8.97
CA SER A 341 23.77 -31.71 9.82
C SER A 341 24.30 -30.90 10.99
N GLY A 342 24.41 -31.52 12.16
CA GLY A 342 24.93 -30.91 13.39
C GLY A 342 26.06 -31.71 14.00
N ILE A 343 26.86 -31.05 14.84
CA ILE A 343 28.01 -31.63 15.55
C ILE A 343 27.84 -31.44 17.06
N VAL A 344 28.06 -32.48 17.85
CA VAL A 344 28.17 -32.39 19.31
C VAL A 344 29.58 -32.79 19.74
N ARG A 345 30.26 -31.90 20.45
CA ARG A 345 31.58 -32.14 21.05
C ARG A 345 31.42 -32.36 22.55
N VAL A 346 31.86 -33.49 23.06
CA VAL A 346 31.90 -33.76 24.49
C VAL A 346 33.33 -33.50 24.97
N VAL A 347 33.55 -32.61 25.93
CA VAL A 347 34.89 -32.24 26.42
C VAL A 347 34.98 -32.52 27.92
N VAL A 348 36.06 -33.17 28.37
CA VAL A 348 36.30 -33.40 29.80
C VAL A 348 36.94 -32.17 30.42
N ASP A 349 36.27 -31.57 31.42
CA ASP A 349 36.70 -30.35 32.10
C ASP A 349 36.66 -30.56 33.62
N ALA A 350 37.83 -30.42 34.27
CA ALA A 350 37.98 -30.61 35.72
C ALA A 350 37.24 -29.55 36.57
N GLN A 351 36.78 -28.45 35.96
CA GLN A 351 36.01 -27.39 36.64
C GLN A 351 34.50 -27.46 36.41
N ALA A 352 33.99 -28.46 35.68
CA ALA A 352 32.55 -28.63 35.47
C ALA A 352 31.83 -29.04 36.78
N ILE A 353 30.73 -28.35 37.14
CA ILE A 353 29.92 -28.65 38.34
C ILE A 353 28.86 -29.70 37.96
N ALA A 354 28.76 -30.79 38.73
CA ALA A 354 27.72 -31.80 38.54
C ALA A 354 26.33 -31.26 38.95
N GLU A 355 25.39 -31.15 38.01
CA GLU A 355 23.98 -30.81 38.29
C GLU A 355 23.34 -31.91 39.17
N ALA A 356 22.84 -31.51 40.34
CA ALA A 356 22.36 -32.41 41.38
C ALA A 356 21.02 -33.09 41.05
N GLN A 357 20.99 -34.41 41.16
CA GLN A 357 19.78 -35.22 41.23
C GLN A 357 19.00 -34.92 42.53
N VAL A 358 17.71 -34.61 42.43
CA VAL A 358 16.78 -34.63 43.57
C VAL A 358 15.66 -35.63 43.28
N LYS A 359 15.59 -36.70 44.09
CA LYS A 359 14.44 -37.62 44.22
C LYS A 359 13.78 -37.38 45.59
N PRO A 360 12.48 -37.70 45.73
CA PRO A 360 12.10 -38.56 46.85
C PRO A 360 11.20 -39.72 46.43
N ALA A 361 11.32 -40.81 47.18
CA ALA A 361 10.65 -42.10 46.96
C ALA A 361 9.33 -42.23 47.72
N LEU A 362 8.40 -43.05 47.20
CA LEU A 362 7.49 -43.87 48.00
C LEU A 362 6.95 -45.05 47.16
N ASN A 363 6.82 -46.19 47.81
CA ASN A 363 6.63 -47.53 47.23
C ASN A 363 5.44 -48.18 47.94
N ILE A 364 4.32 -48.50 47.26
CA ILE A 364 3.28 -49.48 47.68
C ILE A 364 2.69 -50.19 46.44
N GLN A 365 2.36 -51.46 46.66
CA GLN A 365 2.04 -52.59 45.79
C GLN A 365 0.91 -52.44 44.75
N GLN A 366 1.00 -53.30 43.72
CA GLN A 366 -0.06 -53.71 42.80
C GLN A 366 -1.33 -54.19 43.52
N GLY A 367 -2.50 -53.73 43.04
CA GLY A 367 -3.81 -54.29 43.35
C GLY A 367 -4.90 -53.63 42.51
N ASP A 368 -5.47 -54.41 41.58
CA ASP A 368 -6.67 -54.26 40.75
C ASP A 368 -6.93 -52.95 39.97
N GLU A 369 -6.98 -53.10 38.65
CA GLU A 369 -7.42 -52.11 37.66
C GLU A 369 -8.86 -51.60 37.93
N PRO A 370 -9.08 -50.28 37.86
CA PRO A 370 -10.28 -49.73 37.26
C PRO A 370 -9.92 -49.07 35.91
N LYS A 371 -10.56 -49.58 34.87
CA LYS A 371 -10.49 -49.10 33.48
C LYS A 371 -10.64 -47.56 33.40
N PRO A 372 -9.68 -46.79 32.83
CA PRO A 372 -9.87 -45.35 32.68
C PRO A 372 -10.85 -45.05 31.56
N ALA A 373 -11.81 -44.19 31.87
CA ALA A 373 -12.71 -43.56 30.90
C ALA A 373 -11.92 -42.72 29.88
N ALA A 374 -12.48 -42.57 28.68
CA ALA A 374 -11.89 -41.79 27.59
C ALA A 374 -11.57 -40.34 28.02
N PRO A 375 -10.45 -39.75 27.55
CA PRO A 375 -10.05 -38.40 27.97
C PRO A 375 -11.03 -37.36 27.41
N GLU A 376 -11.66 -36.61 28.32
CA GLU A 376 -12.44 -35.42 28.00
C GLU A 376 -11.51 -34.33 27.46
N GLN A 377 -11.76 -33.81 26.26
CA GLN A 377 -10.94 -32.78 25.63
C GLN A 377 -10.96 -31.50 26.46
N ALA A 378 -9.77 -30.97 26.81
CA ALA A 378 -9.65 -29.73 27.58
C ALA A 378 -10.22 -28.53 26.79
N LYS A 379 -11.09 -27.73 27.43
CA LYS A 379 -11.73 -26.55 26.82
C LYS A 379 -10.72 -25.44 26.52
N PRO A 380 -10.84 -24.73 25.38
CA PRO A 380 -9.91 -23.66 25.02
C PRO A 380 -9.94 -22.52 26.03
N ILE A 381 -8.76 -21.96 26.31
CA ILE A 381 -8.60 -20.74 27.11
C ILE A 381 -8.94 -19.56 26.21
N LEU A 382 -9.99 -18.83 26.55
CA LEU A 382 -10.43 -17.65 25.80
C LEU A 382 -9.83 -16.38 26.40
N VAL A 383 -9.14 -15.61 25.57
CA VAL A 383 -8.55 -14.31 25.89
C VAL A 383 -9.26 -13.26 25.07
N ALA A 384 -9.72 -12.17 25.69
CA ALA A 384 -10.29 -11.03 24.99
C ALA A 384 -9.42 -9.79 25.19
N MET A 385 -9.21 -9.01 24.14
CA MET A 385 -8.48 -7.75 24.20
C MET A 385 -9.07 -6.74 23.23
N ALA A 386 -8.86 -5.44 23.47
CA ALA A 386 -9.30 -4.36 22.59
C ALA A 386 -8.08 -3.60 22.05
N SER A 387 -8.11 -3.21 20.77
CA SER A 387 -7.07 -2.41 20.14
C SER A 387 -7.63 -1.56 19.02
N ASP A 388 -7.19 -0.30 18.95
CA ASP A 388 -7.43 0.54 17.79
C ASP A 388 -6.64 0.03 16.57
N ILE A 389 -7.16 0.30 15.36
CA ILE A 389 -6.48 -0.08 14.12
C ILE A 389 -5.14 0.67 14.01
N GLY A 390 -4.07 0.00 13.58
CA GLY A 390 -2.84 0.67 13.16
C GLY A 390 -2.00 1.34 14.26
N THR A 391 -2.37 1.27 15.55
CA THR A 391 -1.63 1.78 16.74
C THR A 391 -0.39 0.95 17.11
N GLY A 392 0.19 0.25 16.14
CA GLY A 392 1.33 -0.63 16.38
C GLY A 392 0.94 -1.90 17.17
N PHE A 393 1.94 -2.48 17.83
CA PHE A 393 1.80 -3.74 18.57
C PHE A 393 1.27 -3.46 19.98
N ALA A 394 0.01 -3.81 20.24
CA ALA A 394 -0.59 -3.67 21.56
C ALA A 394 -0.01 -4.70 22.54
N ALA A 395 0.30 -4.25 23.76
CA ALA A 395 0.70 -5.13 24.86
C ALA A 395 -0.49 -5.96 25.37
N MET A 396 -0.19 -7.17 25.85
CA MET A 396 -1.19 -8.00 26.51
C MET A 396 -1.62 -7.34 27.84
N PRO A 397 -2.93 -7.20 28.11
CA PRO A 397 -3.40 -6.73 29.40
C PRO A 397 -2.85 -7.59 30.55
N GLU A 398 -2.52 -7.01 31.70
CA GLU A 398 -1.97 -7.77 32.84
C GLU A 398 -2.94 -8.86 33.35
N GLU A 399 -4.25 -8.63 33.26
CA GLU A 399 -5.28 -9.65 33.59
C GLU A 399 -5.20 -10.86 32.64
N VAL A 400 -4.83 -10.64 31.38
CA VAL A 400 -4.64 -11.70 30.38
C VAL A 400 -3.41 -12.54 30.70
N VAL A 401 -2.30 -11.89 31.06
CA VAL A 401 -1.07 -12.56 31.50
C VAL A 401 -1.32 -13.47 32.71
N ARG A 402 -2.12 -13.02 33.67
CA ARG A 402 -2.52 -13.81 34.86
C ARG A 402 -3.44 -14.98 34.54
N SER A 403 -4.33 -14.85 33.55
CA SER A 403 -5.19 -15.96 33.10
C SER A 403 -4.41 -17.07 32.38
N THR A 404 -3.29 -16.70 31.73
CA THR A 404 -2.37 -17.63 31.06
C THR A 404 -1.25 -18.16 31.96
N SER A 405 -0.99 -17.53 33.12
CA SER A 405 0.12 -17.87 34.03
C SER A 405 -0.10 -19.16 34.83
N ALA A 406 -1.23 -19.83 34.68
CA ALA A 406 -1.43 -21.22 35.11
C ALA A 406 -0.75 -22.22 34.14
N ALA A 407 0.42 -21.85 33.60
CA ALA A 407 0.81 -22.05 32.21
C ALA A 407 1.14 -23.51 31.78
N PRO A 408 0.84 -23.84 30.50
CA PRO A 408 1.53 -24.88 29.73
C PRO A 408 3.05 -24.88 29.94
N THR A 409 3.67 -26.04 30.10
CA THR A 409 5.13 -26.17 29.90
C THR A 409 5.41 -26.47 28.42
N GLY A 410 6.43 -25.85 27.83
CA GLY A 410 6.86 -26.13 26.45
C GLY A 410 6.49 -25.07 25.39
N TRP A 411 6.30 -25.51 24.15
CA TRP A 411 6.09 -24.65 22.98
C TRP A 411 4.61 -24.58 22.58
N LEU A 412 4.17 -23.38 22.23
CA LEU A 412 2.89 -23.09 21.60
C LEU A 412 3.11 -22.81 20.12
N ARG A 413 2.30 -23.39 19.24
CA ARG A 413 2.26 -23.09 17.81
C ARG A 413 1.17 -22.05 17.56
N LEU A 414 1.48 -20.98 16.83
CA LEU A 414 0.45 -20.10 16.28
C LEU A 414 -0.30 -20.87 15.19
N GLU A 415 -1.48 -21.39 15.50
CA GLU A 415 -2.25 -22.24 14.59
C GLU A 415 -3.04 -21.42 13.57
N LYS A 416 -3.63 -20.32 14.02
CA LYS A 416 -4.49 -19.48 13.19
C LYS A 416 -4.39 -18.02 13.61
N ARG A 417 -4.47 -17.10 12.67
CA ARG A 417 -4.71 -15.67 12.92
C ARG A 417 -5.68 -15.11 11.88
N ASP A 418 -6.37 -14.04 12.24
CA ASP A 418 -7.05 -13.21 11.26
C ASP A 418 -6.03 -12.64 10.23
N PRO A 419 -6.30 -12.68 8.92
CA PRO A 419 -5.35 -12.28 7.86
C PRO A 419 -4.82 -10.86 8.04
N GLU A 420 -5.66 -9.96 8.57
CA GLU A 420 -5.34 -8.56 8.79
C GLU A 420 -4.73 -8.32 10.19
N THR A 421 -4.34 -9.36 10.92
CA THR A 421 -3.77 -9.25 12.27
C THR A 421 -2.35 -9.78 12.30
N GLN A 422 -1.39 -8.94 12.67
CA GLN A 422 -0.01 -9.36 12.91
C GLN A 422 0.18 -9.75 14.37
N VAL A 423 0.95 -10.82 14.58
CA VAL A 423 1.36 -11.29 15.90
C VAL A 423 2.87 -11.12 15.99
N ALA A 424 3.38 -10.66 17.12
CA ALA A 424 4.82 -10.59 17.37
C ALA A 424 5.18 -11.05 18.78
N VAL A 425 6.40 -11.54 18.94
CA VAL A 425 7.01 -11.91 20.22
C VAL A 425 8.40 -11.30 20.26
N ASP A 426 8.73 -10.53 21.31
CA ASP A 426 9.99 -9.78 21.42
C ASP A 426 10.32 -8.94 20.16
N GLY A 427 9.29 -8.31 19.59
CA GLY A 427 9.41 -7.44 18.41
C GLY A 427 9.61 -8.17 17.07
N LYS A 428 9.61 -9.51 17.05
CA LYS A 428 9.69 -10.31 15.82
C LYS A 428 8.30 -10.79 15.41
N ILE A 429 7.92 -10.58 14.15
CA ILE A 429 6.63 -11.04 13.62
C ILE A 429 6.60 -12.57 13.58
N VAL A 430 5.54 -13.14 14.14
CA VAL A 430 5.25 -14.57 14.23
C VAL A 430 4.14 -14.92 13.24
N SER A 431 4.26 -16.09 12.66
CA SER A 431 3.46 -16.61 11.55
C SER A 431 2.58 -17.76 11.98
N GLU A 432 1.51 -18.03 11.24
CA GLU A 432 0.85 -19.34 11.36
C GLU A 432 1.88 -20.45 11.10
N GLY A 433 1.96 -21.42 12.01
CA GLY A 433 2.96 -22.48 12.07
C GLY A 433 4.16 -22.19 12.98
N ASP A 434 4.45 -20.94 13.31
CA ASP A 434 5.63 -20.59 14.12
C ASP A 434 5.42 -20.95 15.61
N LEU A 435 6.52 -21.30 16.27
CA LEU A 435 6.54 -21.67 17.69
C LEU A 435 6.86 -20.46 18.59
N ILE A 436 6.14 -20.38 19.70
CA ILE A 436 6.24 -19.39 20.77
C ILE A 436 6.46 -20.17 22.06
N LYS A 437 7.52 -19.86 22.81
CA LYS A 437 7.68 -20.49 24.12
C LYS A 437 6.54 -20.08 25.03
N ALA A 438 5.96 -21.01 25.80
CA ALA A 438 4.87 -20.69 26.71
C ALA A 438 5.26 -19.60 27.74
N GLU A 439 6.53 -19.54 28.16
CA GLU A 439 7.07 -18.48 29.03
C GLU A 439 7.08 -17.09 28.37
N ASP A 440 7.16 -17.02 27.04
CA ASP A 440 7.18 -15.79 26.27
C ASP A 440 5.78 -15.27 25.91
N ILE A 441 4.70 -15.92 26.38
CA ILE A 441 3.33 -15.48 26.11
C ILE A 441 3.06 -14.05 26.61
N THR A 442 3.76 -13.63 27.66
CA THR A 442 3.71 -12.27 28.22
C THR A 442 4.35 -11.21 27.32
N LYS A 443 5.24 -11.64 26.42
CA LYS A 443 5.90 -10.81 25.40
C LYS A 443 5.14 -10.80 24.08
N LEU A 444 4.05 -11.58 23.97
CA LEU A 444 3.21 -11.59 22.79
C LEU A 444 2.57 -10.21 22.63
N ARG A 445 2.56 -9.73 21.39
CA ARG A 445 1.92 -8.49 20.98
C ARG A 445 1.07 -8.76 19.76
N ILE A 446 -0.08 -8.09 19.67
CA ILE A 446 -0.98 -8.21 18.52
C ILE A 446 -1.21 -6.83 17.92
N ARG A 447 -1.16 -6.75 16.60
CA ARG A 447 -1.38 -5.53 15.82
C ARG A 447 -2.46 -5.78 14.78
N PRO A 448 -3.62 -5.12 14.87
CA PRO A 448 -4.52 -4.98 13.74
C PRO A 448 -3.85 -4.13 12.64
N SER A 449 -3.80 -4.64 11.42
CA SER A 449 -3.27 -3.93 10.25
C SER A 449 -4.35 -3.11 9.57
N LEU A 450 -3.91 -2.04 8.89
CA LEU A 450 -4.74 -1.22 8.02
C LEU A 450 -5.12 -2.03 6.78
N LYS A 451 -6.42 -2.20 6.47
CA LYS A 451 -6.83 -2.64 5.14
C LYS A 451 -6.51 -1.49 4.19
N LEU A 452 -5.64 -1.72 3.20
CA LEU A 452 -5.58 -0.85 2.03
C LEU A 452 -6.91 -1.05 1.30
N VAL A 453 -7.76 -0.03 1.25
CA VAL A 453 -9.00 -0.10 0.48
C VAL A 453 -8.60 -0.15 -1.01
N SER A 454 -8.48 -1.34 -1.57
CA SER A 454 -8.48 -1.54 -3.02
C SER A 454 -9.91 -1.33 -3.51
N ALA A 455 -10.09 -0.45 -4.50
CA ALA A 455 -11.38 -0.03 -5.03
C ALA A 455 -12.14 -1.11 -5.84
N GLU A 456 -11.97 -2.40 -5.55
CA GLU A 456 -12.51 -3.51 -6.35
C GLU A 456 -13.49 -4.44 -5.61
N ASP A 457 -13.85 -4.17 -4.35
CA ASP A 457 -14.77 -5.06 -3.59
C ASP A 457 -16.26 -4.72 -3.73
N ASP A 458 -16.68 -3.81 -4.62
CA ASP A 458 -18.10 -3.47 -4.88
C ASP A 458 -18.46 -3.52 -6.38
N GLU A 459 -18.31 -4.67 -7.02
CA GLU A 459 -19.07 -5.01 -8.23
C GLU A 459 -19.87 -6.30 -8.00
N GLN A 460 -21.10 -6.15 -7.48
CA GLN A 460 -22.15 -7.11 -7.82
C GLN A 460 -22.68 -6.78 -9.22
N PRO A 461 -22.77 -7.75 -10.14
CA PRO A 461 -23.34 -7.51 -11.45
C PRO A 461 -24.86 -7.37 -11.32
N VAL A 462 -25.38 -6.15 -11.39
CA VAL A 462 -26.82 -5.91 -11.60
C VAL A 462 -27.13 -6.14 -13.07
N ALA A 463 -27.21 -7.41 -13.45
CA ALA A 463 -27.86 -7.83 -14.68
C ALA A 463 -29.35 -8.05 -14.39
N GLU A 464 -30.16 -6.98 -14.47
CA GLU A 464 -31.58 -7.14 -14.73
C GLU A 464 -31.95 -6.43 -16.04
N THR A 465 -32.21 -7.28 -17.02
CA THR A 465 -32.82 -7.00 -18.31
C THR A 465 -34.12 -6.21 -18.15
N VAL A 466 -34.12 -4.95 -18.59
CA VAL A 466 -35.36 -4.19 -18.84
C VAL A 466 -35.98 -4.73 -20.13
N ALA A 467 -36.87 -5.71 -20.00
CA ALA A 467 -37.81 -6.04 -21.05
C ALA A 467 -38.88 -4.93 -21.09
N MET A 468 -38.90 -4.19 -22.20
CA MET A 468 -40.01 -3.32 -22.57
C MET A 468 -41.32 -4.11 -22.52
N ASN A 469 -42.28 -3.66 -21.72
CA ASN A 469 -43.68 -4.03 -21.95
C ASN A 469 -44.54 -2.77 -22.02
N THR A 470 -44.88 -2.44 -23.26
CA THR A 470 -45.90 -1.49 -23.65
C THR A 470 -47.26 -2.02 -23.22
N ASN A 471 -48.00 -1.27 -22.41
CA ASN A 471 -49.45 -1.19 -22.56
C ASN A 471 -50.02 0.08 -21.93
N ALA A 472 -50.64 0.88 -22.81
CA ALA A 472 -51.47 2.01 -22.48
C ALA A 472 -52.80 1.52 -21.87
N GLY A 473 -53.26 2.22 -20.84
CA GLY A 473 -54.58 2.06 -20.25
C GLY A 473 -54.93 3.30 -19.43
N ALA A 474 -55.65 4.22 -20.06
CA ALA A 474 -56.13 5.45 -19.46
C ALA A 474 -57.16 5.19 -18.34
N ALA A 475 -57.02 5.87 -17.19
CA ALA A 475 -58.17 6.20 -16.34
C ALA A 475 -57.86 7.34 -15.35
N LYS A 476 -58.56 8.45 -15.59
CA LYS A 476 -59.15 9.43 -14.65
C LYS A 476 -58.29 10.11 -13.59
N VAL A 477 -58.20 11.43 -13.77
CA VAL A 477 -58.01 12.46 -12.75
C VAL A 477 -59.11 12.33 -11.68
N ASP A 478 -58.70 12.17 -10.43
CA ASP A 478 -59.51 12.43 -9.25
C ASP A 478 -58.79 13.47 -8.38
N THR A 479 -59.51 14.55 -8.08
CA THR A 479 -59.07 15.67 -7.28
C THR A 479 -59.52 15.45 -5.85
N SER A 480 -58.66 14.91 -5.00
CA SER A 480 -58.86 14.97 -3.56
C SER A 480 -57.53 15.23 -2.85
N THR A 481 -57.50 16.35 -2.13
CA THR A 481 -56.53 16.67 -1.10
C THR A 481 -56.43 15.53 -0.10
N ASP A 482 -55.34 14.77 -0.17
CA ASP A 482 -54.87 13.99 0.96
C ASP A 482 -53.35 13.93 0.94
N SER A 483 -52.76 14.18 2.10
CA SER A 483 -51.32 14.31 2.35
C SER A 483 -50.53 13.14 1.78
N MET A 484 -49.68 13.39 0.79
CA MET A 484 -48.58 12.48 0.43
C MET A 484 -47.52 12.55 1.53
N GLU A 485 -47.74 11.74 2.56
CA GLU A 485 -46.70 11.27 3.45
C GLU A 485 -45.69 10.49 2.60
N VAL A 486 -44.55 11.12 2.30
CA VAL A 486 -43.39 10.42 1.74
C VAL A 486 -43.00 9.41 2.80
N LYS A 487 -43.31 8.12 2.57
CA LYS A 487 -42.73 7.05 3.37
C LYS A 487 -41.21 7.20 3.25
N PRO A 488 -40.48 7.47 4.34
CA PRO A 488 -39.04 7.40 4.31
C PRO A 488 -38.67 6.00 3.79
N LEU A 489 -37.72 5.95 2.85
CA LEU A 489 -36.93 4.73 2.64
C LEU A 489 -36.59 4.22 4.04
N PRO A 490 -36.89 2.96 4.39
CA PRO A 490 -36.56 2.46 5.70
C PRO A 490 -35.07 2.71 5.90
N LEU A 491 -34.77 3.62 6.84
CA LEU A 491 -33.48 3.64 7.51
C LEU A 491 -33.21 2.17 7.87
N PRO A 492 -32.04 1.61 7.55
CA PRO A 492 -31.71 0.28 8.02
C PRO A 492 -31.99 0.30 9.52
N ALA A 493 -33.04 -0.44 9.91
CA ALA A 493 -33.47 -0.53 11.29
C ALA A 493 -32.24 -0.82 12.12
N ASP A 494 -32.04 -0.05 13.20
CA ASP A 494 -30.96 -0.21 14.16
C ASP A 494 -30.67 -1.70 14.34
N LYS A 495 -29.68 -2.18 13.56
CA LYS A 495 -29.05 -3.44 13.86
C LYS A 495 -28.33 -3.09 15.12
N ALA A 496 -28.77 -3.67 16.24
CA ALA A 496 -27.95 -3.81 17.44
C ALA A 496 -26.51 -3.97 16.96
N PRO A 497 -25.57 -3.10 17.39
CA PRO A 497 -24.27 -2.95 16.75
C PRO A 497 -23.77 -4.35 16.44
N ALA A 498 -23.62 -4.66 15.15
CA ALA A 498 -23.13 -5.96 14.73
C ALA A 498 -21.87 -6.17 15.57
N LYS A 499 -21.87 -7.19 16.46
CA LYS A 499 -20.71 -7.46 17.31
C LYS A 499 -19.50 -7.36 16.40
N GLU A 500 -18.65 -6.35 16.61
CA GLU A 500 -17.49 -6.10 15.75
C GLU A 500 -16.78 -7.44 15.56
N PRO A 501 -16.44 -7.82 14.31
CA PRO A 501 -15.85 -9.11 14.07
C PRO A 501 -14.56 -9.20 14.88
N LEU A 502 -14.58 -10.04 15.91
CA LEU A 502 -13.42 -10.28 16.76
C LEU A 502 -12.33 -10.88 15.86
N ARG A 503 -11.17 -10.23 15.79
CA ARG A 503 -10.02 -10.82 15.11
C ARG A 503 -9.44 -11.91 16.00
N THR A 504 -9.38 -13.13 15.50
CA THR A 504 -8.99 -14.28 16.32
C THR A 504 -7.55 -14.70 16.05
N VAL A 505 -6.79 -14.94 17.11
CA VAL A 505 -5.46 -15.56 17.10
C VAL A 505 -5.51 -16.82 17.96
N VAL A 506 -5.19 -17.97 17.40
CA VAL A 506 -5.25 -19.28 18.07
C VAL A 506 -3.84 -19.82 18.24
N LEU A 507 -3.45 -20.08 19.49
CA LEU A 507 -2.23 -20.80 19.84
C LEU A 507 -2.60 -22.20 20.31
N VAL A 508 -1.89 -23.22 19.87
CA VAL A 508 -2.08 -24.60 20.32
C VAL A 508 -0.76 -25.17 20.86
N PRO A 509 -0.79 -26.13 21.78
CA PRO A 509 0.43 -26.83 22.19
C PRO A 509 1.10 -27.50 20.99
N ALA A 510 2.42 -27.38 20.89
CA ALA A 510 3.19 -27.94 19.78
C ALA A 510 3.37 -29.47 19.87
N VAL A 511 3.22 -30.04 21.06
CA VAL A 511 3.31 -31.49 21.31
C VAL A 511 1.93 -32.03 21.64
N LYS A 512 1.54 -33.18 21.05
CA LYS A 512 0.32 -33.93 21.42
C LYS A 512 0.49 -34.60 22.79
N THR A 513 0.54 -33.83 23.87
CA THR A 513 0.37 -34.36 25.23
C THR A 513 -0.92 -33.82 25.83
N ALA A 514 -1.53 -34.62 26.71
CA ALA A 514 -2.93 -34.49 27.15
C ALA A 514 -3.31 -33.20 27.92
N THR A 515 -2.39 -32.26 28.12
CA THR A 515 -2.60 -31.00 28.84
C THR A 515 -1.49 -30.05 28.43
N PRO A 516 -1.76 -29.10 27.52
CA PRO A 516 -2.72 -28.03 27.76
C PRO A 516 -3.76 -27.77 26.65
N ALA A 517 -4.81 -26.99 26.96
CA ALA A 517 -5.83 -26.60 25.99
C ALA A 517 -5.34 -25.50 25.02
N PRO A 518 -5.91 -25.40 23.80
CA PRO A 518 -5.70 -24.26 22.90
C PRO A 518 -5.98 -22.92 23.58
N ILE A 519 -5.20 -21.89 23.26
CA ILE A 519 -5.41 -20.51 23.68
C ILE A 519 -5.98 -19.74 22.50
N THR A 520 -7.20 -19.25 22.63
CA THR A 520 -7.89 -18.44 21.62
C THR A 520 -7.94 -17.00 22.10
N ILE A 521 -7.27 -16.11 21.38
CA ILE A 521 -7.23 -14.68 21.63
C ILE A 521 -8.16 -13.98 20.64
N ASN A 522 -9.11 -13.23 21.17
CA ASN A 522 -10.07 -12.44 20.42
C ASN A 522 -9.75 -10.96 20.61
N VAL A 523 -9.49 -10.27 19.52
CA VAL A 523 -9.21 -8.83 19.49
C VAL A 523 -10.46 -8.11 18.99
N ALA A 524 -11.09 -7.34 19.87
CA ALA A 524 -12.04 -6.31 19.48
C ALA A 524 -11.26 -5.16 18.85
N VAL A 525 -11.62 -4.80 17.62
CA VAL A 525 -10.91 -3.79 16.85
C VAL A 525 -11.80 -2.59 16.67
N SER A 526 -11.40 -1.46 17.26
CA SER A 526 -12.13 -0.20 17.21
C SER A 526 -11.52 0.78 16.22
N VAL A 527 -12.39 1.61 15.65
CA VAL A 527 -12.01 2.82 14.93
C VAL A 527 -11.92 3.96 15.95
N ASN A 528 -10.84 4.73 15.91
CA ASN A 528 -10.67 5.84 16.84
C ASN A 528 -11.64 6.98 16.50
N GLU A 529 -12.11 7.73 17.49
CA GLU A 529 -13.02 8.87 17.25
C GLU A 529 -12.41 9.88 16.27
N CYS A 530 -11.10 10.13 16.34
CA CYS A 530 -10.38 10.98 15.39
C CYS A 530 -10.54 10.52 13.93
N ASP A 531 -10.51 9.21 13.68
CA ASP A 531 -10.66 8.65 12.33
C ASP A 531 -12.03 9.06 11.75
N THR A 532 -13.11 8.99 12.55
CA THR A 532 -14.47 9.33 12.08
C THR A 532 -14.73 10.84 11.92
N LEU A 533 -14.01 11.67 12.68
CA LEU A 533 -14.19 13.12 12.68
C LEU A 533 -13.32 13.82 11.65
N ALA A 534 -12.17 13.24 11.29
CA ALA A 534 -11.15 13.92 10.52
C ALA A 534 -10.46 13.07 9.44
N ALA A 535 -10.91 11.84 9.12
CA ALA A 535 -10.43 11.14 7.93
C ALA A 535 -10.74 11.92 6.63
N GLU A 536 -9.92 11.73 5.59
CA GLU A 536 -10.12 12.36 4.29
C GLU A 536 -10.64 11.36 3.26
N PRO A 537 -11.59 11.75 2.38
CA PRO A 537 -12.01 10.88 1.28
C PRO A 537 -10.82 10.47 0.41
N LEU A 538 -10.86 9.21 -0.06
CA LEU A 538 -9.83 8.59 -0.90
C LEU A 538 -8.44 8.51 -0.25
N ASP A 539 -8.28 8.82 1.04
CA ASP A 539 -7.02 8.58 1.72
C ASP A 539 -6.72 7.09 1.75
N VAL A 540 -5.66 6.70 1.07
CA VAL A 540 -5.23 5.30 0.91
C VAL A 540 -4.83 4.67 2.25
N GLN A 541 -4.71 5.45 3.32
CA GLN A 541 -4.40 5.01 4.69
C GLN A 541 -5.53 5.28 5.70
N ALA A 542 -6.72 5.71 5.26
CA ALA A 542 -7.88 5.89 6.13
C ALA A 542 -8.52 4.56 6.55
N VAL A 543 -9.17 4.57 7.71
CA VAL A 543 -9.89 3.42 8.29
C VAL A 543 -11.38 3.70 8.53
N ALA A 544 -11.83 4.90 8.18
CA ALA A 544 -13.18 5.38 8.33
C ALA A 544 -13.55 6.21 7.10
N ASP A 545 -14.85 6.42 6.90
CA ASP A 545 -15.34 7.31 5.86
C ASP A 545 -14.78 8.72 6.06
N GLY A 546 -14.31 9.31 4.96
CA GLY A 546 -13.72 10.63 4.98
C GLY A 546 -14.75 11.74 5.12
N LYS A 547 -14.36 12.83 5.79
CA LYS A 547 -15.06 14.10 5.84
C LYS A 547 -14.46 15.09 4.86
N LEU A 548 -15.31 15.76 4.07
CA LEU A 548 -14.85 16.95 3.36
C LEU A 548 -14.50 18.04 4.39
N PRO A 549 -13.66 19.02 4.04
CA PRO A 549 -13.26 20.06 5.00
C PRO A 549 -14.41 20.78 5.71
N ASN A 550 -15.59 20.92 5.09
CA ASN A 550 -16.77 21.54 5.72
C ASN A 550 -17.54 20.61 6.66
N ASP A 551 -17.34 19.31 6.54
CA ASP A 551 -18.08 18.32 7.32
C ASP A 551 -17.32 17.94 8.60
N ILE A 552 -16.14 18.52 8.81
CA ILE A 552 -15.34 18.36 10.02
C ILE A 552 -15.94 19.25 11.12
N ASP A 553 -16.42 18.62 12.20
CA ASP A 553 -16.73 19.31 13.46
C ASP A 553 -15.40 19.69 14.13
N VAL A 554 -14.88 20.88 13.81
CA VAL A 554 -13.52 21.32 14.17
C VAL A 554 -13.24 21.20 15.67
N PRO A 555 -14.09 21.69 16.61
CA PRO A 555 -13.82 21.56 18.05
C PRO A 555 -13.72 20.11 18.52
N LYS A 556 -14.61 19.22 18.05
CA LYS A 556 -14.56 17.80 18.41
C LYS A 556 -13.34 17.12 17.79
N ALA A 557 -13.08 17.38 16.52
CA ALA A 557 -11.96 16.81 15.78
C ALA A 557 -10.62 17.18 16.42
N LEU A 558 -10.41 18.46 16.77
CA LEU A 558 -9.18 18.91 17.45
C LEU A 558 -8.99 18.20 18.79
N THR A 559 -10.04 18.08 19.59
CA THR A 559 -9.98 17.43 20.91
C THR A 559 -9.64 15.94 20.77
N ALA A 560 -10.39 15.21 19.93
CA ALA A 560 -10.22 13.78 19.72
C ALA A 560 -8.87 13.45 19.06
N CYS A 561 -8.50 14.17 18.00
CA CYS A 561 -7.27 13.91 17.27
C CYS A 561 -6.02 14.29 18.03
N LYS A 562 -6.05 15.36 18.83
CA LYS A 562 -4.94 15.67 19.74
C LYS A 562 -4.73 14.55 20.75
N ALA A 563 -5.80 14.07 21.38
CA ALA A 563 -5.72 12.95 22.31
C ALA A 563 -5.20 11.66 21.64
N ALA A 564 -5.60 11.39 20.39
CA ALA A 564 -5.12 10.25 19.63
C ALA A 564 -3.61 10.36 19.32
N VAL A 565 -3.11 11.55 18.93
CA VAL A 565 -1.68 11.79 18.72
C VAL A 565 -0.88 11.65 20.02
N ASP A 566 -1.39 12.17 21.14
CA ASP A 566 -0.73 12.09 22.44
C ASP A 566 -0.64 10.64 22.95
N GLN A 567 -1.68 9.83 22.69
CA GLN A 567 -1.72 8.41 23.07
C GLN A 567 -0.91 7.51 22.13
N HIS A 568 -0.85 7.86 20.83
CA HIS A 568 -0.25 7.04 19.78
C HIS A 568 0.65 7.88 18.84
N PRO A 569 1.75 8.43 19.34
CA PRO A 569 2.62 9.35 18.59
C PRO A 569 3.35 8.70 17.40
N GLU A 570 3.36 7.37 17.30
CA GLU A 570 3.90 6.61 16.17
C GLU A 570 2.93 6.50 14.98
N VAL A 571 1.64 6.81 15.17
CA VAL A 571 0.61 6.62 14.15
C VAL A 571 0.55 7.81 13.21
N ALA A 572 1.10 7.64 12.01
CA ALA A 572 1.17 8.68 10.99
C ALA A 572 -0.20 9.28 10.61
N ARG A 573 -1.26 8.46 10.59
CA ARG A 573 -2.61 8.92 10.20
C ARG A 573 -3.26 9.84 11.24
N PHE A 574 -3.02 9.64 12.54
CA PHE A 574 -3.57 10.52 13.58
C PHE A 574 -2.92 11.91 13.50
N LYS A 575 -1.62 11.97 13.23
CA LYS A 575 -0.92 13.24 12.96
C LYS A 575 -1.51 13.95 11.74
N TYR A 576 -1.74 13.20 10.66
CA TYR A 576 -2.35 13.75 9.46
C TYR A 576 -3.78 14.27 9.72
N GLN A 577 -4.64 13.49 10.37
CA GLN A 577 -6.01 13.87 10.70
C GLN A 577 -6.07 15.05 11.68
N TYR A 578 -5.19 15.08 12.68
CA TYR A 578 -5.05 16.24 13.57
C TYR A 578 -4.62 17.49 12.78
N ALA A 579 -3.68 17.34 11.84
CA ALA A 579 -3.30 18.43 10.96
C ALA A 579 -4.45 18.91 10.06
N ARG A 580 -5.35 18.02 9.61
CA ARG A 580 -6.55 18.41 8.87
C ARG A 580 -7.52 19.20 9.75
N ALA A 581 -7.71 18.82 11.00
CA ALA A 581 -8.54 19.56 11.95
C ALA A 581 -7.95 20.97 12.21
N LEU A 582 -6.63 21.07 12.40
CA LEU A 582 -5.91 22.35 12.54
C LEU A 582 -6.00 23.20 11.26
N TYR A 583 -5.90 22.56 10.09
CA TYR A 583 -6.05 23.22 8.80
C TYR A 583 -7.47 23.79 8.63
N ALA A 584 -8.50 23.02 8.98
CA ALA A 584 -9.89 23.46 8.99
C ALA A 584 -10.16 24.57 10.02
N GLU A 585 -9.39 24.59 11.12
CA GLU A 585 -9.38 25.69 12.08
C GLU A 585 -8.68 26.96 11.54
N GLY A 586 -7.86 26.84 10.50
CA GLY A 586 -6.99 27.92 10.01
C GLY A 586 -5.70 28.08 10.82
N ASN A 587 -5.39 27.15 11.72
CA ASN A 587 -4.10 27.09 12.43
C ASN A 587 -3.03 26.42 11.55
N PHE A 588 -2.65 27.10 10.49
CA PHE A 588 -1.76 26.55 9.47
C PHE A 588 -0.33 26.26 9.98
N ASN A 589 0.15 26.97 11.00
CA ASN A 589 1.49 26.78 11.56
C ASN A 589 1.60 25.43 12.29
N GLU A 590 0.62 25.13 13.14
CA GLU A 590 0.59 23.86 13.86
C GLU A 590 0.24 22.71 12.89
N ALA A 591 -0.66 22.95 11.93
CA ALA A 591 -0.94 22.00 10.86
C ALA A 591 0.32 21.66 10.04
N LEU A 592 1.19 22.64 9.73
CA LEU A 592 2.46 22.42 9.05
C LEU A 592 3.38 21.48 9.86
N THR A 593 3.49 21.71 11.17
CA THR A 593 4.31 20.86 12.05
C THR A 593 3.81 19.42 12.04
N GLU A 594 2.50 19.23 12.22
CA GLU A 594 1.88 17.90 12.25
C GLU A 594 1.93 17.20 10.90
N LEU A 595 1.79 17.93 9.79
CA LEU A 595 1.93 17.38 8.45
C LEU A 595 3.35 16.88 8.15
N ASN A 596 4.38 17.62 8.58
CA ASN A 596 5.77 17.15 8.46
C ASN A 596 5.95 15.87 9.29
N ALA A 597 5.48 15.86 10.53
CA ALA A 597 5.55 14.69 11.40
C ALA A 597 4.78 13.48 10.85
N ALA A 598 3.65 13.70 10.18
CA ALA A 598 2.88 12.66 9.50
C ALA A 598 3.63 12.13 8.26
N SER A 599 4.20 13.03 7.45
CA SER A 599 4.98 12.66 6.25
C SER A 599 6.24 11.88 6.62
N ASP A 600 6.96 12.29 7.65
CA ASP A 600 8.15 11.60 8.18
C ASP A 600 7.80 10.21 8.72
N ALA A 601 6.60 10.07 9.31
CA ALA A 601 6.05 8.80 9.73
C ALA A 601 5.45 7.97 8.57
N GLY A 602 5.55 8.44 7.33
CA GLY A 602 5.17 7.70 6.14
C GLY A 602 3.72 7.90 5.65
N HIS A 603 2.99 8.90 6.16
CA HIS A 603 1.66 9.23 5.64
C HIS A 603 1.74 9.71 4.19
N VAL A 604 0.92 9.14 3.32
CA VAL A 604 0.95 9.38 1.87
C VAL A 604 0.32 10.72 1.54
N ARG A 605 -0.92 10.95 1.99
CA ARG A 605 -1.69 12.17 1.74
C ARG A 605 -1.09 13.43 2.38
N ALA A 606 -0.21 13.27 3.38
CA ALA A 606 0.41 14.42 4.04
C ALA A 606 1.26 15.26 3.07
N SER A 607 1.93 14.61 2.11
CA SER A 607 2.73 15.31 1.09
C SER A 607 1.88 16.22 0.20
N TYR A 608 0.64 15.83 -0.12
CA TYR A 608 -0.30 16.69 -0.84
C TYR A 608 -0.63 17.96 -0.05
N LEU A 609 -1.02 17.84 1.22
CA LEU A 609 -1.43 19.01 2.00
C LEU A 609 -0.24 19.94 2.30
N LEU A 610 0.97 19.39 2.53
CA LEU A 610 2.21 20.16 2.59
C LEU A 610 2.45 20.96 1.29
N GLY A 611 2.30 20.31 0.14
CA GLY A 611 2.43 20.96 -1.16
C GLY A 611 1.43 22.10 -1.33
N ARG A 612 0.18 21.95 -0.84
CA ARG A 612 -0.82 23.03 -0.85
C ARG A 612 -0.42 24.22 0.02
N LEU A 613 0.19 23.99 1.19
CA LEU A 613 0.70 25.09 2.05
C LEU A 613 1.74 25.94 1.31
N TYR A 614 2.72 25.31 0.65
CA TYR A 614 3.70 26.02 -0.19
C TYR A 614 3.06 26.68 -1.40
N GLN A 615 2.11 26.00 -2.06
CA GLN A 615 1.46 26.53 -3.27
C GLN A 615 0.71 27.85 -3.02
N PHE A 616 0.09 28.02 -1.84
CA PHE A 616 -0.65 29.24 -1.50
C PHE A 616 0.10 30.19 -0.56
N GLY A 617 1.15 29.73 0.11
CA GLY A 617 1.83 30.51 1.13
C GLY A 617 1.02 30.62 2.44
N ALA A 618 0.45 29.50 2.89
CA ALA A 618 -0.20 29.41 4.19
C ALA A 618 0.81 28.84 5.20
N ALA A 619 1.06 29.53 6.32
CA ALA A 619 2.14 29.27 7.29
C ALA A 619 3.59 29.39 6.77
N VAL A 620 3.78 29.33 5.46
CA VAL A 620 5.07 29.45 4.78
C VAL A 620 5.00 30.53 3.70
N GLU A 621 6.15 31.00 3.22
CA GLU A 621 6.19 31.85 2.02
C GLU A 621 5.67 31.07 0.80
N ARG A 622 4.90 31.74 -0.06
CA ARG A 622 4.33 31.14 -1.26
C ARG A 622 5.44 30.74 -2.24
N ASP A 623 5.61 29.43 -2.42
CA ASP A 623 6.61 28.83 -3.30
C ASP A 623 6.02 27.61 -4.03
N PRO A 624 5.33 27.82 -5.16
CA PRO A 624 4.73 26.72 -5.92
C PRO A 624 5.75 25.72 -6.46
N ALA A 625 7.02 26.09 -6.61
CA ALA A 625 8.06 25.18 -7.08
C ALA A 625 8.42 24.13 -6.03
N LYS A 626 8.43 24.50 -4.74
CA LYS A 626 8.59 23.54 -3.63
C LYS A 626 7.42 22.55 -3.50
N ALA A 627 6.25 22.89 -4.00
CA ALA A 627 5.09 21.99 -3.97
C ALA A 627 5.23 20.79 -4.92
N ILE A 628 5.97 20.95 -6.03
CA ILE A 628 6.11 19.92 -7.08
C ILE A 628 6.70 18.60 -6.57
N PRO A 629 7.89 18.56 -5.93
CA PRO A 629 8.44 17.29 -5.44
C PRO A 629 7.57 16.63 -4.36
N LEU A 630 6.79 17.41 -3.60
CA LEU A 630 5.84 16.89 -2.61
C LEU A 630 4.66 16.19 -3.31
N PHE A 631 4.10 16.80 -4.35
CA PHE A 631 3.06 16.18 -5.17
C PHE A 631 3.59 14.95 -5.92
N GLU A 632 4.81 14.97 -6.45
CA GLU A 632 5.43 13.80 -7.08
C GLU A 632 5.61 12.63 -6.11
N SER A 633 6.03 12.91 -4.87
CA SER A 633 6.18 11.90 -3.81
C SER A 633 4.87 11.21 -3.45
N GLY A 634 3.79 11.97 -3.30
CA GLY A 634 2.45 11.40 -3.05
C GLY A 634 1.92 10.65 -4.27
N ALA A 635 2.04 11.23 -5.47
CA ALA A 635 1.53 10.64 -6.71
C ALA A 635 2.21 9.29 -7.03
N LYS A 636 3.52 9.18 -6.80
CA LYS A 636 4.28 7.91 -6.96
C LYS A 636 3.78 6.80 -6.03
N ARG A 637 3.19 7.17 -4.90
CA ARG A 637 2.61 6.24 -3.91
C ARG A 637 1.11 6.02 -4.12
N GLY A 638 0.57 6.44 -5.28
CA GLY A 638 -0.81 6.19 -5.68
C GLY A 638 -1.83 7.17 -5.10
N ASP A 639 -1.39 8.33 -4.60
CA ASP A 639 -2.31 9.28 -3.97
C ASP A 639 -3.13 10.09 -4.98
N PRO A 640 -4.48 9.97 -5.01
CA PRO A 640 -5.29 10.64 -6.03
C PRO A 640 -5.23 12.18 -5.97
N TYR A 641 -5.13 12.75 -4.76
CA TYR A 641 -5.04 14.20 -4.59
C TYR A 641 -3.68 14.74 -5.03
N SER A 642 -2.59 14.04 -4.73
CA SER A 642 -1.25 14.38 -5.23
C SER A 642 -1.16 14.24 -6.76
N GLN A 643 -1.75 13.19 -7.33
CA GLN A 643 -1.83 13.00 -8.78
C GLN A 643 -2.58 14.16 -9.44
N TYR A 644 -3.74 14.53 -8.92
CA TYR A 644 -4.49 15.69 -9.42
C TYR A 644 -3.70 17.00 -9.28
N ALA A 645 -3.08 17.24 -8.13
CA ALA A 645 -2.31 18.46 -7.89
C ALA A 645 -1.09 18.59 -8.81
N LEU A 646 -0.34 17.49 -8.98
CA LEU A 646 0.78 17.40 -9.91
C LEU A 646 0.29 17.59 -11.36
N GLY A 647 -0.78 16.89 -11.72
CA GLY A 647 -1.40 16.95 -13.04
C GLY A 647 -1.77 18.38 -13.42
N ARG A 648 -2.50 19.06 -12.54
CA ARG A 648 -2.85 20.47 -12.72
C ARG A 648 -1.62 21.38 -12.81
N ALA A 649 -0.63 21.18 -11.95
CA ALA A 649 0.61 21.98 -11.98
C ALA A 649 1.38 21.84 -13.30
N LEU A 650 1.44 20.62 -13.86
CA LEU A 650 2.07 20.34 -15.15
C LEU A 650 1.24 20.89 -16.32
N VAL A 651 -0.09 20.84 -16.27
CA VAL A 651 -0.94 21.44 -17.31
C VAL A 651 -0.81 22.97 -17.30
N THR A 652 -0.82 23.61 -16.13
CA THR A 652 -0.79 25.07 -16.04
C THR A 652 0.62 25.67 -16.02
N GLY A 653 1.66 24.86 -15.86
CA GLY A 653 3.04 25.33 -15.61
C GLY A 653 3.22 26.05 -14.27
N LEU A 654 2.41 25.72 -13.26
CA LEU A 654 2.49 26.41 -11.97
C LEU A 654 3.59 25.77 -11.11
N GLY A 655 4.68 26.49 -10.88
CA GLY A 655 5.82 25.99 -10.09
C GLY A 655 6.74 25.02 -10.85
N THR A 656 6.41 24.70 -12.10
CA THR A 656 7.19 23.81 -12.98
C THR A 656 7.05 24.27 -14.44
N LYS A 657 7.87 23.72 -15.34
CA LYS A 657 7.64 23.88 -16.78
C LYS A 657 6.39 23.09 -17.19
N PRO A 658 5.54 23.62 -18.08
CA PRO A 658 4.39 22.87 -18.58
C PRO A 658 4.80 21.54 -19.23
N ASP A 659 4.05 20.49 -18.92
CA ASP A 659 4.13 19.16 -19.53
C ASP A 659 2.70 18.61 -19.59
N ILE A 660 1.99 18.99 -20.66
CA ILE A 660 0.54 18.79 -20.77
C ILE A 660 0.20 17.30 -20.81
N ASP A 661 0.95 16.49 -21.56
CA ASP A 661 0.67 15.07 -21.72
C ASP A 661 0.82 14.32 -20.38
N ARG A 662 1.92 14.56 -19.67
CA ARG A 662 2.12 13.99 -18.33
C ARG A 662 1.08 14.53 -17.35
N GLY A 663 0.75 15.82 -17.46
CA GLY A 663 -0.26 16.47 -16.63
C GLY A 663 -1.63 15.81 -16.77
N MET A 664 -2.10 15.64 -18.00
CA MET A 664 -3.37 15.00 -18.32
C MET A 664 -3.41 13.52 -17.92
N ALA A 665 -2.29 12.79 -18.06
CA ALA A 665 -2.19 11.40 -17.57
C ALA A 665 -2.35 11.31 -16.04
N MET A 666 -1.76 12.24 -15.29
CA MET A 666 -1.91 12.28 -13.82
C MET A 666 -3.34 12.64 -13.39
N VAL A 667 -3.99 13.58 -14.10
CA VAL A 667 -5.40 13.92 -13.85
C VAL A 667 -6.31 12.72 -14.17
N ALA A 668 -6.05 12.00 -15.27
CA ALA A 668 -6.78 10.77 -15.60
C ALA A 668 -6.66 9.71 -14.51
N SER A 669 -5.45 9.44 -14.03
CA SER A 669 -5.21 8.47 -12.94
C SER A 669 -5.91 8.85 -11.63
N ALA A 670 -5.95 10.14 -11.29
CA ALA A 670 -6.69 10.63 -10.14
C ALA A 670 -8.20 10.41 -10.30
N ALA A 671 -8.75 10.67 -11.49
CA ALA A 671 -10.16 10.49 -11.78
C ALA A 671 -10.56 9.00 -11.75
N GLU A 672 -9.73 8.10 -12.26
CA GLU A 672 -9.89 6.65 -12.16
C GLU A 672 -9.96 6.18 -10.70
N SER A 673 -9.21 6.85 -9.81
CA SER A 673 -9.23 6.62 -8.37
C SER A 673 -10.39 7.30 -7.63
N GLY A 674 -11.38 7.84 -8.35
CA GLY A 674 -12.58 8.45 -7.77
C GLY A 674 -12.47 9.94 -7.40
N HIS A 675 -11.38 10.63 -7.79
CA HIS A 675 -11.14 12.03 -7.42
C HIS A 675 -12.04 13.00 -8.22
N THR A 676 -13.00 13.62 -7.55
CA THR A 676 -14.08 14.40 -8.19
C THR A 676 -13.57 15.67 -8.89
N TYR A 677 -12.61 16.41 -8.32
CA TYR A 677 -12.04 17.56 -9.03
C TYR A 677 -11.25 17.17 -10.30
N ALA A 678 -10.71 15.95 -10.35
CA ALA A 678 -10.03 15.46 -11.53
C ALA A 678 -11.04 15.10 -12.61
N MET A 679 -12.16 14.46 -12.23
CA MET A 679 -13.31 14.23 -13.11
C MET A 679 -13.86 15.55 -13.67
N ASN A 680 -14.04 16.56 -12.82
CA ASN A 680 -14.50 17.90 -13.23
C ASN A 680 -13.53 18.54 -14.24
N MET A 681 -12.23 18.44 -14.01
CA MET A 681 -11.20 18.94 -14.92
C MET A 681 -11.24 18.22 -16.27
N LEU A 682 -11.28 16.88 -16.28
CA LEU A 682 -11.41 16.11 -17.52
C LEU A 682 -12.70 16.44 -18.27
N GLY A 683 -13.81 16.61 -17.53
CA GLY A 683 -15.07 17.08 -18.08
C GLY A 683 -14.91 18.40 -18.82
N GLY A 684 -14.28 19.39 -18.18
CA GLY A 684 -13.97 20.69 -18.79
C GLY A 684 -13.07 20.58 -20.03
N GLU A 685 -12.03 19.76 -19.97
CA GLU A 685 -11.09 19.53 -21.07
C GLU A 685 -11.77 18.90 -22.30
N TYR A 686 -12.66 17.92 -22.09
CA TYR A 686 -13.44 17.32 -23.17
C TYR A 686 -14.53 18.26 -23.74
N LEU A 687 -15.07 19.19 -22.94
CA LEU A 687 -16.01 20.20 -23.44
C LEU A 687 -15.31 21.27 -24.28
N SER A 688 -14.16 21.76 -23.81
CA SER A 688 -13.42 22.84 -24.45
C SER A 688 -12.63 22.35 -25.66
N GLY A 689 -12.14 21.12 -25.63
CA GLY A 689 -11.20 20.58 -26.61
C GLY A 689 -9.82 21.25 -26.56
N GLN A 690 -9.44 21.83 -25.41
CA GLN A 690 -8.22 22.63 -25.29
C GLN A 690 -6.95 21.77 -25.41
N HIS A 691 -6.86 20.70 -24.63
CA HIS A 691 -5.71 19.78 -24.63
C HIS A 691 -6.05 18.38 -25.15
N VAL A 692 -7.34 18.05 -25.25
CA VAL A 692 -7.86 16.79 -25.80
C VAL A 692 -8.83 17.07 -26.93
N LYS A 693 -9.14 16.06 -27.75
CA LYS A 693 -10.20 16.22 -28.75
C LYS A 693 -11.54 16.42 -28.04
N LYS A 694 -12.26 17.48 -28.41
CA LYS A 694 -13.61 17.77 -27.90
C LYS A 694 -14.52 16.54 -28.03
N ASP A 695 -15.16 16.15 -26.94
CA ASP A 695 -16.05 14.99 -26.82
C ASP A 695 -17.08 15.24 -25.69
N ASP A 696 -18.23 15.82 -26.04
CA ASP A 696 -19.24 16.21 -25.08
C ASP A 696 -19.84 14.99 -24.32
N ALA A 697 -19.83 13.80 -24.93
CA ALA A 697 -20.34 12.58 -24.29
C ALA A 697 -19.38 12.05 -23.20
N ARG A 698 -18.06 12.09 -23.46
CA ARG A 698 -17.07 11.80 -22.41
C ARG A 698 -17.09 12.84 -21.30
N ALA A 699 -17.26 14.12 -21.65
CA ALA A 699 -17.40 15.17 -20.66
C ALA A 699 -18.58 14.91 -19.71
N LEU A 700 -19.75 14.61 -20.29
CA LEU A 700 -20.94 14.25 -19.52
C LEU A 700 -20.66 13.08 -18.58
N LYS A 701 -19.98 12.03 -19.05
CA LYS A 701 -19.67 10.85 -18.22
C LYS A 701 -18.87 11.24 -16.97
N PHE A 702 -17.75 11.94 -17.12
CA PHE A 702 -16.92 12.34 -15.98
C PHE A 702 -17.66 13.30 -15.04
N ILE A 703 -18.38 14.28 -15.58
CA ILE A 703 -19.14 15.25 -14.78
C ILE A 703 -20.28 14.56 -14.01
N THR A 704 -20.96 13.59 -14.62
CA THR A 704 -22.00 12.79 -13.95
C THR A 704 -21.40 11.96 -12.82
N GLN A 705 -20.28 11.26 -13.05
CA GLN A 705 -19.58 10.50 -12.01
C GLN A 705 -19.16 11.38 -10.82
N SER A 706 -18.75 12.62 -11.07
CA SER A 706 -18.45 13.60 -10.02
C SER A 706 -19.70 13.99 -9.22
N ALA A 707 -20.80 14.31 -9.92
CA ALA A 707 -22.07 14.69 -9.29
C ALA A 707 -22.71 13.55 -8.48
N ASP A 708 -22.60 12.30 -8.95
CA ASP A 708 -23.10 11.10 -8.27
C ASP A 708 -22.35 10.83 -6.95
N ARG A 709 -21.12 11.33 -6.84
CA ARG A 709 -20.30 11.31 -5.60
C ARG A 709 -20.55 12.53 -4.72
N GLU A 710 -21.64 13.23 -4.97
CA GLU A 710 -22.10 14.43 -4.27
C GLU A 710 -21.14 15.63 -4.32
N ASP A 711 -20.23 15.66 -5.31
CA ASP A 711 -19.35 16.80 -5.52
C ASP A 711 -20.15 18.01 -6.00
N VAL A 712 -20.10 19.09 -5.22
CA VAL A 712 -20.88 20.30 -5.49
C VAL A 712 -20.51 20.98 -6.81
N PHE A 713 -19.26 20.86 -7.27
CA PHE A 713 -18.85 21.38 -8.57
C PHE A 713 -19.29 20.47 -9.70
N GLY A 714 -19.23 19.14 -9.50
CA GLY A 714 -19.80 18.15 -10.40
C GLY A 714 -21.28 18.39 -10.64
N MET A 715 -22.06 18.62 -9.57
CA MET A 715 -23.49 18.98 -9.67
C MET A 715 -23.71 20.26 -10.48
N VAL A 716 -22.91 21.30 -10.25
CA VAL A 716 -23.02 22.56 -11.01
C VAL A 716 -22.62 22.36 -12.47
N LEU A 717 -21.54 21.65 -12.77
CA LEU A 717 -21.15 21.35 -14.14
C LEU A 717 -22.24 20.54 -14.85
N LEU A 718 -22.81 19.54 -14.19
CA LEU A 718 -23.91 18.74 -14.73
C LEU A 718 -25.16 19.58 -14.98
N GLY A 719 -25.49 20.47 -14.04
CA GLY A 719 -26.59 21.43 -14.19
C GLY A 719 -26.38 22.36 -15.39
N VAL A 720 -25.14 22.81 -15.62
CA VAL A 720 -24.78 23.61 -16.81
C VAL A 720 -24.97 22.79 -18.09
N LEU A 721 -24.56 21.52 -18.13
CA LEU A 721 -24.77 20.65 -19.29
C LEU A 721 -26.26 20.49 -19.61
N TYR A 722 -27.11 20.21 -18.62
CA TYR A 722 -28.56 20.13 -18.82
C TYR A 722 -29.18 21.47 -19.21
N ARG A 723 -28.71 22.60 -18.66
CA ARG A 723 -29.19 23.94 -19.01
C ARG A 723 -28.91 24.27 -20.48
N ASP A 724 -27.72 23.92 -20.97
CA ASP A 724 -27.23 24.33 -22.28
C ASP A 724 -27.47 23.26 -23.37
N GLY A 725 -27.70 22.01 -22.99
CA GLY A 725 -27.89 20.88 -23.90
C GLY A 725 -26.58 20.36 -24.50
N ALA A 726 -25.47 20.46 -23.77
CA ALA A 726 -24.15 20.00 -24.23
C ALA A 726 -23.95 18.52 -23.86
N GLY A 727 -23.91 17.64 -24.86
CA GLY A 727 -23.81 16.19 -24.66
C GLY A 727 -25.07 15.52 -24.10
N VAL A 728 -26.09 16.30 -23.72
CA VAL A 728 -27.39 15.85 -23.20
C VAL A 728 -28.55 16.60 -23.83
N GLN A 729 -29.74 16.03 -23.78
CA GLN A 729 -30.95 16.79 -24.06
C GLN A 729 -31.10 17.91 -23.03
N LYS A 730 -31.38 19.12 -23.52
CA LYS A 730 -31.59 20.29 -22.68
C LYS A 730 -32.78 20.08 -21.73
N ASP A 731 -32.53 20.24 -20.43
CA ASP A 731 -33.50 20.11 -19.35
C ASP A 731 -33.25 21.18 -18.25
N PRO A 732 -33.88 22.36 -18.36
CA PRO A 732 -33.73 23.43 -17.38
C PRO A 732 -34.27 23.07 -15.99
N THR A 733 -35.25 22.17 -15.88
CA THR A 733 -35.80 21.73 -14.59
C THR A 733 -34.76 20.90 -13.86
N ARG A 734 -34.16 19.93 -14.53
CA ARG A 734 -33.09 19.11 -13.96
C ARG A 734 -31.87 19.95 -13.59
N ALA A 735 -31.54 20.95 -14.41
CA ALA A 735 -30.48 21.91 -14.09
C ALA A 735 -30.76 22.70 -12.80
N ALA A 736 -31.99 23.19 -12.61
CA ALA A 736 -32.40 23.89 -11.40
C ALA A 736 -32.32 23.00 -10.16
N GLU A 737 -32.76 21.74 -10.24
CA GLU A 737 -32.64 20.76 -9.14
C GLU A 737 -31.18 20.55 -8.71
N LEU A 738 -30.28 20.38 -9.69
CA LEU A 738 -28.85 20.20 -9.44
C LEU A 738 -28.21 21.44 -8.81
N PHE A 739 -28.54 22.64 -9.32
CA PHE A 739 -28.06 23.88 -8.71
C PHE A 739 -28.61 24.09 -7.30
N GLN A 740 -29.87 23.70 -7.04
CA GLN A 740 -30.46 23.77 -5.72
C GLN A 740 -29.76 22.84 -4.73
N LYS A 741 -29.48 21.60 -5.13
CA LYS A 741 -28.71 20.64 -4.32
C LYS A 741 -27.29 21.16 -4.05
N ALA A 742 -26.60 21.66 -5.08
CA ALA A 742 -25.26 22.24 -4.91
C ALA A 742 -25.25 23.47 -4.00
N HIS A 743 -26.26 24.34 -4.09
CA HIS A 743 -26.40 25.51 -3.23
C HIS A 743 -26.66 25.12 -1.78
N ALA A 744 -27.55 24.16 -1.53
CA ALA A 744 -27.79 23.61 -0.19
C ALA A 744 -26.52 23.00 0.42
N ASN A 745 -25.69 22.36 -0.41
CA ASN A 745 -24.41 21.75 0.00
C ASN A 745 -23.22 22.74 0.01
N GLY A 746 -23.48 24.05 -0.05
CA GLY A 746 -22.43 25.06 0.19
C GLY A 746 -21.72 25.60 -1.06
N HIS A 747 -22.11 25.23 -2.29
CA HIS A 747 -21.43 25.73 -3.49
C HIS A 747 -21.55 27.27 -3.59
N PRO A 748 -20.43 28.00 -3.82
CA PRO A 748 -20.43 29.45 -3.83
C PRO A 748 -21.25 30.04 -4.99
N TYR A 749 -21.18 29.44 -6.18
CA TYR A 749 -21.81 30.01 -7.39
C TYR A 749 -23.23 29.51 -7.69
N ALA A 750 -23.72 28.50 -6.95
CA ALA A 750 -24.94 27.81 -7.34
C ALA A 750 -26.19 28.69 -7.13
N GLY A 751 -26.23 29.45 -6.03
CA GLY A 751 -27.29 30.43 -5.78
C GLY A 751 -27.39 31.49 -6.88
N ARG A 752 -26.25 31.94 -7.41
CA ARG A 752 -26.22 32.84 -8.57
C ARG A 752 -26.82 32.21 -9.83
N LEU A 753 -26.49 30.95 -10.12
CA LEU A 753 -27.00 30.24 -11.29
C LEU A 753 -28.51 30.00 -11.19
N LEU A 754 -29.00 29.61 -10.00
CA LEU A 754 -30.43 29.50 -9.68
C LEU A 754 -31.16 30.81 -9.90
N GLY A 755 -30.71 31.88 -9.25
CA GLY A 755 -31.35 33.19 -9.33
C GLY A 755 -31.45 33.71 -10.75
N ARG A 756 -30.39 33.55 -11.54
CA ARG A 756 -30.37 33.95 -12.95
C ARG A 756 -31.34 33.15 -13.82
N MET A 757 -31.44 31.84 -13.60
CA MET A 757 -32.41 31.01 -14.33
C MET A 757 -33.84 31.40 -13.96
N ALA A 758 -34.11 31.55 -12.67
CA ALA A 758 -35.43 31.83 -12.17
C ALA A 758 -35.95 33.22 -12.60
N LEU A 759 -35.08 34.24 -12.64
CA LEU A 759 -35.42 35.56 -13.18
C LEU A 759 -35.68 35.51 -14.70
N ARG A 760 -34.90 34.71 -15.45
CA ARG A 760 -35.09 34.58 -16.91
C ARG A 760 -36.42 33.93 -17.24
N ASP A 761 -36.77 32.88 -16.51
CA ASP A 761 -37.99 32.10 -16.74
C ASP A 761 -39.22 32.74 -16.08
N LYS A 762 -39.03 33.85 -15.33
CA LYS A 762 -40.07 34.59 -14.58
C LYS A 762 -40.85 33.71 -13.60
N THR A 763 -40.19 32.71 -13.05
CA THR A 763 -40.81 31.66 -12.23
C THR A 763 -40.63 31.87 -10.73
N ALA A 764 -39.72 32.75 -10.30
CA ALA A 764 -39.43 32.95 -8.88
C ALA A 764 -39.79 34.32 -8.33
N ASP A 765 -40.13 34.29 -7.05
CA ASP A 765 -40.21 35.45 -6.17
C ASP A 765 -38.82 36.13 -6.02
N VAL A 766 -38.80 37.45 -6.20
CA VAL A 766 -37.57 38.27 -6.13
C VAL A 766 -36.94 38.25 -4.74
N GLN A 767 -37.71 38.05 -3.67
CA GLN A 767 -37.18 37.92 -2.31
C GLN A 767 -36.37 36.62 -2.16
N THR A 768 -36.87 35.52 -2.71
CA THR A 768 -36.15 34.23 -2.77
C THR A 768 -34.84 34.35 -3.55
N VAL A 769 -34.86 35.01 -4.72
CA VAL A 769 -33.65 35.24 -5.54
C VAL A 769 -32.62 36.11 -4.79
N ALA A 770 -33.07 37.18 -4.12
CA ALA A 770 -32.21 38.02 -3.30
C ALA A 770 -31.55 37.21 -2.17
N GLY A 771 -32.27 36.25 -1.57
CA GLY A 771 -31.73 35.32 -0.59
C GLY A 771 -30.57 34.49 -1.14
N TRP A 772 -30.76 33.81 -2.27
CA TRP A 772 -29.71 32.99 -2.91
C TRP A 772 -28.48 33.82 -3.29
N TYR A 773 -28.67 35.03 -3.83
CA TYR A 773 -27.55 35.89 -4.19
C TYR A 773 -26.76 36.39 -2.98
N ARG A 774 -27.42 36.75 -1.88
CA ARG A 774 -26.76 37.15 -0.62
C ARG A 774 -25.88 36.03 -0.09
N GLU A 775 -26.44 34.83 0.03
CA GLU A 775 -25.72 33.68 0.57
C GLU A 775 -24.53 33.28 -0.34
N SER A 776 -24.71 33.33 -1.66
CA SER A 776 -23.60 33.16 -2.60
C SER A 776 -22.52 34.24 -2.47
N ALA A 777 -22.91 35.51 -2.22
CA ALA A 777 -21.97 36.60 -1.99
C ALA A 777 -21.14 36.41 -0.72
N GLU A 778 -21.79 35.99 0.37
CA GLU A 778 -21.13 35.66 1.64
C GLU A 778 -20.15 34.48 1.48
N ARG A 779 -20.45 33.54 0.59
CA ARG A 779 -19.55 32.44 0.21
C ARG A 779 -18.46 32.84 -0.80
N GLY A 780 -18.40 34.09 -1.22
CA GLY A 780 -17.34 34.65 -2.08
C GLY A 780 -17.64 34.72 -3.58
N ASP A 781 -18.90 34.62 -4.00
CA ASP A 781 -19.30 34.90 -5.38
C ASP A 781 -19.49 36.42 -5.58
N ALA A 782 -18.49 37.07 -6.18
CA ALA A 782 -18.53 38.50 -6.48
C ALA A 782 -19.74 38.88 -7.35
N TRP A 783 -20.07 38.09 -8.37
CA TRP A 783 -21.22 38.36 -9.23
C TRP A 783 -22.54 38.24 -8.48
N ALA A 784 -22.63 37.32 -7.52
CA ALA A 784 -23.83 37.21 -6.70
C ALA A 784 -24.03 38.45 -5.83
N GLY A 785 -22.95 38.98 -5.24
CA GLY A 785 -22.98 40.24 -4.49
C GLY A 785 -23.43 41.41 -5.35
N TYR A 786 -22.87 41.53 -6.56
CA TYR A 786 -23.27 42.57 -7.50
C TYR A 786 -24.74 42.46 -7.91
N PHE A 787 -25.20 41.28 -8.31
CA PHE A 787 -26.60 41.07 -8.70
C PHE A 787 -27.58 41.24 -7.54
N ALA A 788 -27.19 40.86 -6.31
CA ALA A 788 -27.99 41.18 -5.12
C ALA A 788 -28.13 42.69 -4.95
N ALA A 789 -27.04 43.44 -5.06
CA ALA A 789 -27.07 44.89 -4.92
C ALA A 789 -27.94 45.57 -5.99
N GLU A 790 -27.88 45.13 -7.25
CA GLU A 790 -28.77 45.62 -8.31
C GLU A 790 -30.24 45.31 -8.01
N LEU A 791 -30.54 44.06 -7.65
CA LEU A 791 -31.90 43.64 -7.35
C LEU A 791 -32.52 44.42 -6.17
N LEU A 792 -31.72 44.73 -5.15
CA LEU A 792 -32.14 45.50 -3.97
C LEU A 792 -32.26 47.00 -4.23
N LYS A 793 -31.54 47.56 -5.21
CA LYS A 793 -31.74 48.95 -5.67
C LYS A 793 -33.11 49.09 -6.35
N ASP A 794 -33.48 48.12 -7.17
CA ASP A 794 -34.78 48.10 -7.86
C ASP A 794 -35.93 47.73 -6.90
N ASN A 795 -35.63 47.09 -5.77
CA ASN A 795 -36.60 46.65 -4.76
C ASN A 795 -36.19 47.07 -3.34
N PRO A 796 -36.22 48.37 -2.98
CA PRO A 796 -35.67 48.86 -1.71
C PRO A 796 -36.30 48.26 -0.45
N THR A 797 -37.56 47.81 -0.52
CA THR A 797 -38.27 47.18 0.61
C THR A 797 -37.71 45.81 0.99
N LEU A 798 -36.89 45.19 0.14
CA LEU A 798 -36.24 43.92 0.42
C LEU A 798 -34.92 44.09 1.20
N GLN A 799 -34.42 45.33 1.34
CA GLN A 799 -33.20 45.61 2.08
C GLN A 799 -33.41 45.33 3.58
N ARG A 800 -32.44 44.66 4.21
CA ARG A 800 -32.46 44.37 5.65
C ARG A 800 -32.15 45.61 6.49
N ASP A 801 -31.33 46.50 5.93
CA ASP A 801 -30.89 47.76 6.50
C ASP A 801 -30.38 48.68 5.38
N SER A 802 -30.09 49.94 5.69
CA SER A 802 -29.65 50.92 4.68
C SER A 802 -28.21 50.73 4.21
N GLY A 803 -27.41 49.91 4.90
CA GLY A 803 -26.03 49.59 4.56
C GLY A 803 -25.87 48.37 3.64
N GLU A 804 -26.91 47.54 3.49
CA GLU A 804 -26.83 46.25 2.81
C GLU A 804 -26.33 46.34 1.36
N VAL A 805 -26.79 47.34 0.58
CA VAL A 805 -26.30 47.56 -0.79
C VAL A 805 -24.82 47.90 -0.79
N ALA A 806 -24.35 48.71 0.16
CA ALA A 806 -22.93 49.02 0.33
C ALA A 806 -22.13 47.76 0.65
N ARG A 807 -22.64 46.90 1.55
CA ARG A 807 -22.03 45.64 1.95
C ARG A 807 -21.83 44.71 0.75
N LEU A 808 -22.88 44.47 -0.03
CA LEU A 808 -22.86 43.56 -1.17
C LEU A 808 -21.94 44.05 -2.30
N LEU A 809 -21.95 45.35 -2.59
CA LEU A 809 -21.03 45.95 -3.55
C LEU A 809 -19.57 45.88 -3.05
N ALA A 810 -19.33 46.11 -1.76
CA ALA A 810 -18.00 46.03 -1.17
C ALA A 810 -17.47 44.59 -1.13
N LEU A 811 -18.30 43.59 -0.80
CA LEU A 811 -17.97 42.16 -0.94
C LEU A 811 -17.57 41.87 -2.40
N SER A 812 -18.40 42.23 -3.37
CA SER A 812 -18.10 42.06 -4.80
C SER A 812 -16.81 42.78 -5.25
N ALA A 813 -16.55 43.97 -4.71
CA ALA A 813 -15.38 44.78 -5.02
C ALA A 813 -14.08 44.26 -4.38
N SER A 814 -14.20 43.48 -3.28
CA SER A 814 -13.07 42.92 -2.54
C SER A 814 -12.42 41.72 -3.23
N HIS A 815 -13.12 41.09 -4.19
CA HIS A 815 -12.58 40.01 -5.02
C HIS A 815 -11.70 40.54 -6.17
N ASN A 816 -10.82 39.68 -6.69
CA ASN A 816 -9.90 40.03 -7.78
C ASN A 816 -10.43 39.65 -9.18
N THR A 817 -11.75 39.66 -9.36
CA THR A 817 -12.39 39.38 -10.65
C THR A 817 -12.34 40.63 -11.51
N LYS A 818 -11.59 40.61 -12.63
CA LYS A 818 -11.24 41.81 -13.42
C LYS A 818 -12.44 42.65 -13.89
N ASP A 819 -13.60 42.04 -14.12
CA ASP A 819 -14.76 42.73 -14.70
C ASP A 819 -15.72 43.25 -13.61
N VAL A 820 -16.39 42.36 -12.87
CA VAL A 820 -17.42 42.76 -11.88
C VAL A 820 -16.88 43.60 -10.72
N SER A 821 -15.61 43.41 -10.33
CA SER A 821 -15.03 44.19 -9.22
C SER A 821 -14.81 45.65 -9.61
N VAL A 822 -14.65 45.96 -10.91
CA VAL A 822 -14.59 47.35 -11.40
C VAL A 822 -15.97 47.99 -11.34
N ASP A 823 -16.99 47.29 -11.82
CA ASP A 823 -18.38 47.77 -11.81
C ASP A 823 -18.90 47.95 -10.37
N ALA A 824 -18.62 46.99 -9.49
CA ALA A 824 -18.96 47.07 -8.09
C ALA A 824 -18.30 48.27 -7.39
N LYS A 825 -17.03 48.56 -7.67
CA LYS A 825 -16.34 49.77 -7.16
C LYS A 825 -16.96 51.05 -7.70
N ALA A 826 -17.31 51.07 -8.99
CA ALA A 826 -17.96 52.22 -9.61
C ALA A 826 -19.34 52.50 -9.00
N ASP A 827 -20.11 51.45 -8.71
CA ASP A 827 -21.41 51.57 -8.07
C ASP A 827 -21.33 51.87 -6.57
N LEU A 828 -20.34 51.33 -5.86
CA LEU A 828 -20.09 51.64 -4.45
C LEU A 828 -19.77 53.13 -4.26
N LYS A 829 -19.10 53.76 -5.24
CA LYS A 829 -18.88 55.23 -5.26
C LYS A 829 -20.17 56.04 -5.30
N LYS A 830 -21.26 55.48 -5.83
CA LYS A 830 -22.57 56.13 -5.92
C LYS A 830 -23.40 55.97 -4.65
N VAL A 831 -23.03 55.05 -3.75
CA VAL A 831 -23.72 54.87 -2.46
C VAL A 831 -23.37 56.02 -1.51
N ASP A 832 -24.36 56.52 -0.78
CA ASP A 832 -24.20 57.62 0.15
C ASP A 832 -23.18 57.31 1.26
N ASN A 833 -22.35 58.30 1.60
CA ASN A 833 -21.32 58.14 2.64
C ASN A 833 -21.91 57.75 4.00
N SER A 834 -23.14 58.18 4.30
CA SER A 834 -23.81 57.81 5.55
C SER A 834 -24.09 56.31 5.61
N ASP A 835 -24.55 55.70 4.51
CA ASP A 835 -24.87 54.27 4.48
C ASP A 835 -23.61 53.41 4.42
N VAL A 836 -22.58 53.83 3.67
CA VAL A 836 -21.25 53.21 3.74
C VAL A 836 -20.70 53.26 5.18
N GLY A 837 -20.84 54.42 5.84
CA GLY A 837 -20.40 54.60 7.21
C GLY A 837 -21.14 53.72 8.22
N LYS A 838 -22.46 53.55 8.05
CA LYS A 838 -23.26 52.65 8.90
C LYS A 838 -22.81 51.23 8.73
N GLU A 839 -22.58 50.78 7.50
CA GLU A 839 -22.11 49.42 7.25
C GLU A 839 -20.70 49.18 7.81
N VAL A 840 -19.80 50.18 7.78
CA VAL A 840 -18.50 50.10 8.48
C VAL A 840 -18.70 49.87 9.98
N GLN A 841 -19.60 50.63 10.62
CA GLN A 841 -19.92 50.46 12.04
C GLN A 841 -20.54 49.09 12.32
N LEU A 842 -21.44 48.60 11.47
CA LEU A 842 -22.04 47.27 11.58
C LEU A 842 -21.00 46.14 11.41
N ALA A 843 -20.07 46.26 10.46
CA ALA A 843 -18.97 45.30 10.29
C ALA A 843 -18.09 45.21 11.53
N LEU A 844 -17.78 46.35 12.15
CA LEU A 844 -17.03 46.39 13.41
C LEU A 844 -17.81 45.80 14.59
N GLN A 845 -19.13 46.03 14.66
CA GLN A 845 -19.98 45.36 15.66
C GLN A 845 -20.00 43.84 15.48
N ARG A 846 -20.08 43.35 14.23
CA ARG A 846 -19.97 41.92 13.93
C ARG A 846 -18.61 41.35 14.34
N ALA A 847 -17.54 42.15 14.26
CA ALA A 847 -16.21 41.83 14.79
C ALA A 847 -16.07 42.02 16.32
N GLY A 848 -17.18 42.23 17.05
CA GLY A 848 -17.21 42.36 18.51
C GLY A 848 -16.69 43.70 19.04
N GLN A 849 -16.52 44.71 18.19
CA GLN A 849 -16.05 46.04 18.61
C GLN A 849 -17.21 46.93 19.03
N ASP A 850 -16.98 47.74 20.07
CA ASP A 850 -17.89 48.81 20.46
C ASP A 850 -17.61 50.07 19.64
N VAL A 851 -18.52 50.38 18.71
CA VAL A 851 -18.46 51.59 17.86
C VAL A 851 -19.39 52.71 18.32
N GLY A 852 -20.14 52.52 19.41
CA GLY A 852 -21.22 53.41 19.81
C GLY A 852 -22.49 53.27 18.96
N GLU A 853 -23.20 54.38 18.75
CA GLU A 853 -24.40 54.44 17.92
C GLU A 853 -24.06 54.28 16.43
N VAL A 854 -24.86 53.49 15.71
CA VAL A 854 -24.72 53.29 14.25
C VAL A 854 -25.37 54.46 13.51
N ASP A 855 -24.65 55.58 13.44
CA ASP A 855 -25.12 56.85 12.84
C ASP A 855 -24.48 57.17 11.47
N GLY A 856 -23.57 56.31 11.01
CA GLY A 856 -22.82 56.47 9.77
C GLY A 856 -21.64 57.43 9.82
N LYS A 857 -21.28 57.96 11.01
CA LYS A 857 -20.14 58.87 11.17
C LYS A 857 -18.91 58.12 11.66
N LEU A 858 -17.85 58.15 10.86
CA LEU A 858 -16.58 57.48 11.16
C LEU A 858 -15.68 58.33 12.09
N GLY A 859 -16.15 58.56 13.31
CA GLY A 859 -15.43 59.27 14.37
C GLY A 859 -14.23 58.48 14.94
N THR A 860 -13.55 59.05 15.93
CA THR A 860 -12.34 58.45 16.54
C THR A 860 -12.59 57.04 17.07
N LYS A 861 -13.70 56.81 17.80
CA LYS A 861 -14.05 55.49 18.33
C LYS A 861 -14.16 54.41 17.24
N THR A 862 -14.85 54.72 16.14
CA THR A 862 -15.00 53.80 15.00
C THR A 862 -13.65 53.55 14.30
N ARG A 863 -12.80 54.57 14.20
CA ARG A 863 -11.45 54.46 13.62
C ARG A 863 -10.52 53.61 14.48
N ASP A 864 -10.56 53.78 15.79
CA ASP A 864 -9.77 53.00 16.74
C ASP A 864 -10.19 51.52 16.73
N ALA A 865 -11.50 51.26 16.69
CA ALA A 865 -12.05 49.91 16.50
C ALA A 865 -11.58 49.29 15.16
N ALA A 866 -11.58 50.06 14.07
CA ALA A 866 -11.09 49.58 12.78
C ALA A 866 -9.59 49.26 12.79
N ASN A 867 -8.76 50.11 13.40
CA ASN A 867 -7.34 49.83 13.57
C ASN A 867 -7.11 48.55 14.37
N ALA A 868 -7.90 48.33 15.42
CA ALA A 868 -7.82 47.12 16.25
C ALA A 868 -8.17 45.84 15.46
N VAL A 869 -9.21 45.88 14.62
CA VAL A 869 -9.62 44.73 13.79
C VAL A 869 -8.64 44.46 12.66
N LEU A 870 -8.14 45.50 11.98
CA LEU A 870 -7.24 45.36 10.84
C LEU A 870 -5.79 45.07 11.25
N GLY A 871 -5.38 45.46 12.46
CA GLY A 871 -3.99 45.38 12.92
C GLY A 871 -3.04 46.37 12.23
N THR A 872 -3.57 47.26 11.39
CA THR A 872 -2.86 48.31 10.65
C THR A 872 -3.67 49.60 10.67
N GLU A 873 -3.08 50.71 10.22
CA GLU A 873 -3.82 51.97 10.06
C GLU A 873 -4.99 51.79 9.07
N ALA A 874 -6.19 52.13 9.53
CA ALA A 874 -7.45 52.00 8.82
C ALA A 874 -7.51 52.98 7.62
N PRO A 875 -7.88 52.51 6.41
CA PRO A 875 -8.01 53.37 5.24
C PRO A 875 -8.86 54.62 5.49
N ARG A 876 -8.43 55.78 5.00
CA ARG A 876 -9.15 57.06 5.21
C ARG A 876 -10.47 57.12 4.47
N ASP A 877 -10.54 56.59 3.26
CA ASP A 877 -11.78 56.52 2.51
C ASP A 877 -12.75 55.49 3.14
N PRO A 878 -14.03 55.84 3.39
CA PRO A 878 -15.01 54.93 3.98
C PRO A 878 -15.22 53.63 3.20
N ARG A 879 -15.10 53.65 1.87
CA ARG A 879 -15.33 52.48 1.01
C ARG A 879 -14.13 51.57 1.00
N ASP A 880 -12.93 52.14 0.94
CA ASP A 880 -11.69 51.37 1.10
C ASP A 880 -11.62 50.71 2.48
N LEU A 881 -12.06 51.43 3.51
CA LEU A 881 -12.18 50.88 4.87
C LEU A 881 -13.20 49.75 4.91
N LEU A 882 -14.39 49.94 4.34
CA LEU A 882 -15.40 48.90 4.29
C LEU A 882 -14.91 47.64 3.57
N MET A 883 -14.28 47.78 2.40
CA MET A 883 -13.71 46.65 1.66
C MET A 883 -12.63 45.92 2.47
N ALA A 884 -11.76 46.65 3.18
CA ALA A 884 -10.73 46.06 4.03
C ALA A 884 -11.35 45.27 5.20
N LEU A 885 -12.36 45.84 5.86
CA LEU A 885 -13.07 45.19 6.96
C LEU A 885 -13.85 43.96 6.50
N LEU A 886 -14.60 44.05 5.40
CA LEU A 886 -15.34 42.91 4.87
C LEU A 886 -14.42 41.81 4.34
N ARG A 887 -13.26 42.16 3.76
CA ARG A 887 -12.24 41.17 3.41
C ARG A 887 -11.69 40.47 4.66
N LYS A 888 -11.47 41.20 5.75
CA LYS A 888 -11.04 40.64 7.03
C LYS A 888 -12.13 39.76 7.65
N GLU A 889 -13.38 40.24 7.71
CA GLU A 889 -14.57 39.51 8.17
C GLU A 889 -14.72 38.21 7.38
N TRP A 890 -14.60 38.30 6.05
CA TRP A 890 -14.67 37.14 5.18
C TRP A 890 -13.51 36.18 5.46
N ILE A 891 -12.24 36.61 5.54
CA ILE A 891 -11.13 35.71 5.92
C ILE A 891 -11.35 35.06 7.29
N ASP A 892 -11.84 35.83 8.27
CA ASP A 892 -12.09 35.36 9.65
C ASP A 892 -13.28 34.40 9.73
N SER A 893 -14.23 34.49 8.80
CA SER A 893 -15.34 33.53 8.66
C SER A 893 -14.89 32.15 8.15
N ARG A 894 -13.59 31.99 7.85
CA ARG A 894 -12.95 30.76 7.35
C ARG A 894 -13.64 30.17 6.11
N PRO A 895 -13.81 30.97 5.05
CA PRO A 895 -14.44 30.52 3.81
C PRO A 895 -13.57 29.46 3.17
N ARG A 896 -14.20 28.52 2.46
CA ARG A 896 -13.53 27.46 1.72
C ARG A 896 -12.64 28.04 0.62
N LEU A 897 -11.38 28.32 0.93
CA LEU A 897 -10.39 28.81 -0.03
C LEU A 897 -10.13 27.79 -1.15
N ASP A 898 -10.35 26.49 -0.90
CA ASP A 898 -10.28 25.43 -1.90
C ASP A 898 -11.46 25.41 -2.89
N MET A 899 -12.60 26.02 -2.53
CA MET A 899 -13.76 26.16 -3.41
C MET A 899 -13.70 27.41 -4.31
N LEU A 900 -12.72 28.27 -4.08
CA LEU A 900 -12.56 29.49 -4.85
C LEU A 900 -11.50 29.22 -5.90
N GLY A 901 -11.94 29.05 -7.15
CA GLY A 901 -11.04 29.08 -8.29
C GLY A 901 -10.23 30.37 -8.24
N SER A 902 -8.90 30.21 -8.36
CA SER A 902 -7.87 31.26 -8.33
C SER A 902 -8.30 32.64 -8.80
#